data_AF-A0A3D1TZH4-F1
#
_entry.id   AF-A0A3D1TZH4-F1
#
_cell.length_a   1.000
_cell.length_b   1.000
_cell.length_c   1.000
_cell.angle_alpha   90.00
_cell.angle_beta   90.00
_cell.angle_gamma   90.00
#
_symmetry.space_group_name_H-M   'P 1'
#
loop_
_entity.id
_entity.type
_entity.pdbx_description
1 polymer ?
#
loop_
_entity_poly.entity_id
_entity_poly.type
_entity_poly.pdbx_seq_one_letter_code
_entity_poly.pdbx_strand_id
1 'polypeptide(L)'
;MFRASVIFCTLAALSFSGANTNVRAEGAADGPVLTGAQVEKAVQHDTSPPLDTLRSLGAKAPSAPDRPLRLIPPHGASGAHPDTVLQTSAPTPAVATSTGLNFDGVGIGFTGPAGSFTPNAAPPDTEGAVGLTQYVQWVNESFAVFDKLTGTALYGPVTGNTLWTGFGGQCETSNDGDPVVLYDHIANRWIFTQFSVPTNGPYYQCVAVSTTADAMGSYNRYAFQEPNFNDYPKLGIWPDGYYLSFNMFNGNSFAGPRVCSLDRAAMLAGNNATQQCFDLSTSYGGLLPSDLDGSTPPPTGSPNYFVSFDTNSLDVWKFHVDWATPTNTTLTGPAVVATAPFSAACSGGGACIPQPNTSQRLDSLADRLMYRLAYRNFGDHESLVVTHSVSATVNGAATVGVRWYELRISSGAASMFQQGTYAPDANYRWMGSIAMDKLGDIALGYSVSSSTVYPGIRYTGRVPSDPLGTMEAETDLLDGGGSQGTAGHKLARWGDYSTMSVDPVDDCTFWYTTEYLKSSGTFNWSTRVASFRFPSCPAVVPPATSTPTATATGSSTATPTPTSTPTNTHTATPTNVPPTSSPTPTRAPTNTPTVTNTATSTPTKTPTVTNTATSTATNVPTATNTPTSTATNVPTVTNTPTSTATKVPTVTNTPTSTATAVPTATSTAPTPPTQTPTATNAATPTSTPTSTPGIEVSTASSTLQYTLNGSDGTSWLNLDSNALALSLTPTTTVNAILSANADLWTSSAGYNQDLGIWVSGGTFGSGQVVGWKESGGPAAFSPNAAYLQAVVPLSGGTTYSVKLVWKANRADPSTIWSGAGSGSPYSPTGLTAELIPVATTVSSGVSSQQYTLTGSDGSSWMDMDASKLLLTLTPTTNSTAILSGNADLWTSSAGYNQDMGIWISGGSYGSGQLVAWKESGGPAANSPDAAYVQVPVRLIGGTTYSVKLVWKSNKADPSTIWAGAGPIGGAFSPTRLTAEVVPSGSTTTVTDALSTQQYLLSGSDGSTWTSVDASKLLLTLSPAVNSTVDLSANADLWTGSAGYNQDIGIWVSGGTFGSGRVVTWGESGGSATNSPNAAYVHTLVNLIGGTTYSVKLQWKANTSDPDTIWAGAGPIGADFSPTRLTAVSMVTGP
;
A
#
# COMPACT_ATOMS: atom_id res chain seq x y z
N MET A 1 43.49 78.20 6.83
CA MET A 1 44.83 77.81 7.34
C MET A 1 45.39 76.70 6.45
N PHE A 2 46.72 76.55 6.40
CA PHE A 2 47.55 75.36 6.09
C PHE A 2 46.80 74.00 5.96
N ARG A 3 47.13 73.04 5.08
CA ARG A 3 48.19 72.82 4.05
C ARG A 3 47.80 71.55 3.22
N ALA A 4 48.42 71.08 2.12
CA ALA A 4 49.56 71.48 1.26
C ALA A 4 49.46 70.84 -0.17
N SER A 5 50.48 71.09 -0.99
CA SER A 5 50.97 70.44 -2.24
C SER A 5 51.00 68.89 -2.22
N VAL A 6 50.85 68.09 -3.31
CA VAL A 6 51.25 68.16 -4.75
C VAL A 6 52.74 67.83 -5.02
N ILE A 7 53.02 66.85 -5.92
CA ILE A 7 54.12 66.75 -6.97
C ILE A 7 54.54 65.28 -7.32
N PHE A 8 54.28 64.90 -8.59
CA PHE A 8 55.00 64.03 -9.58
C PHE A 8 55.80 62.71 -9.30
N CYS A 9 55.65 61.80 -10.30
CA CYS A 9 56.66 61.02 -11.07
C CYS A 9 57.02 59.53 -10.80
N THR A 10 56.65 58.70 -11.80
CA THR A 10 57.42 57.63 -12.52
C THR A 10 58.07 56.41 -11.82
N LEU A 11 57.61 55.24 -12.27
CA LEU A 11 58.31 53.97 -12.55
C LEU A 11 59.37 53.41 -11.56
N ALA A 12 59.04 52.24 -11.01
CA ALA A 12 59.95 51.09 -10.93
C ALA A 12 59.12 49.80 -11.08
N ALA A 13 59.71 48.73 -11.64
CA ALA A 13 59.04 47.44 -11.83
C ALA A 13 59.66 46.36 -10.93
N LEU A 14 58.84 45.43 -10.44
CA LEU A 14 59.27 44.14 -9.94
C LEU A 14 58.38 43.04 -10.49
N SER A 15 59.02 41.98 -11.00
CA SER A 15 58.39 40.80 -11.57
C SER A 15 58.00 39.80 -10.49
N PHE A 16 56.80 39.25 -10.57
CA PHE A 16 56.50 37.94 -9.99
C PHE A 16 55.90 37.01 -11.05
N SER A 17 56.28 35.74 -10.96
CA SER A 17 55.85 34.66 -11.86
C SER A 17 54.35 34.38 -11.71
N GLY A 18 53.66 34.18 -12.83
CA GLY A 18 52.22 33.92 -12.83
C GLY A 18 51.84 32.62 -12.12
N ALA A 19 50.98 32.74 -11.12
CA ALA A 19 50.03 31.70 -10.76
C ALA A 19 48.68 32.11 -11.35
N ASN A 20 48.12 31.30 -12.25
CA ASN A 20 46.80 31.57 -12.84
C ASN A 20 45.70 31.24 -11.83
N THR A 21 45.50 32.11 -10.84
CA THR A 21 44.28 32.12 -10.03
C THR A 21 43.14 32.66 -10.90
N ASN A 22 42.48 31.75 -11.63
CA ASN A 22 41.25 32.04 -12.36
C ASN A 22 40.11 32.29 -11.36
N VAL A 23 40.09 33.49 -10.77
CA VAL A 23 38.92 34.00 -10.05
C VAL A 23 37.81 34.15 -11.09
N ARG A 24 36.88 33.19 -11.14
CA ARG A 24 35.71 33.26 -12.02
C ARG A 24 34.90 34.50 -11.65
N ALA A 25 34.53 35.29 -12.66
CA ALA A 25 33.76 36.51 -12.44
C ALA A 25 32.33 36.19 -12.00
N GLU A 26 31.84 36.95 -11.02
CA GLU A 26 30.52 36.79 -10.43
C GLU A 26 29.40 37.26 -11.38
N GLY A 27 28.36 36.45 -11.55
CA GLY A 27 27.19 36.82 -12.35
C GLY A 27 26.21 35.67 -12.59
N ALA A 28 24.91 35.96 -12.44
CA ALA A 28 23.81 35.03 -12.72
C ALA A 28 23.52 34.88 -14.23
N ALA A 29 24.57 34.83 -15.06
CA ALA A 29 24.49 34.50 -16.47
C ALA A 29 24.80 33.01 -16.63
N ASP A 30 24.05 32.33 -17.50
CA ASP A 30 24.29 30.92 -17.81
C ASP A 30 25.70 30.71 -18.38
N GLY A 31 26.33 29.61 -17.96
CA GLY A 31 27.55 29.09 -18.57
C GLY A 31 27.36 28.61 -20.01
N PRO A 32 28.39 28.03 -20.66
CA PRO A 32 28.28 27.57 -22.03
C PRO A 32 27.13 26.57 -22.22
N VAL A 33 26.43 26.69 -23.35
CA VAL A 33 25.44 25.70 -23.81
C VAL A 33 26.19 24.62 -24.58
N LEU A 34 26.20 23.40 -24.05
CA LEU A 34 26.65 22.21 -24.77
C LEU A 34 25.50 21.65 -25.60
N THR A 35 25.78 21.30 -26.85
CA THR A 35 24.82 20.78 -27.84
C THR A 35 25.34 19.48 -28.44
N GLY A 36 24.44 18.62 -28.95
CA GLY A 36 24.83 17.36 -29.59
C GLY A 36 25.23 16.29 -28.58
N ALA A 37 24.28 15.91 -27.72
CA ALA A 37 24.45 14.81 -26.77
C ALA A 37 24.83 13.49 -27.46
N GLN A 38 25.59 12.64 -26.75
CA GLN A 38 25.87 11.27 -27.16
C GLN A 38 24.58 10.45 -27.02
N VAL A 39 24.02 9.98 -28.14
CA VAL A 39 22.78 9.18 -28.15
C VAL A 39 23.14 7.70 -28.19
N GLU A 40 22.90 7.01 -27.09
CA GLU A 40 23.29 5.63 -26.86
C GLU A 40 22.05 4.77 -26.60
N LYS A 41 22.07 3.51 -27.04
CA LYS A 41 20.96 2.57 -26.85
C LYS A 41 21.25 1.67 -25.67
N ALA A 42 20.21 1.23 -24.97
CA ALA A 42 20.34 0.03 -24.15
C ALA A 42 20.87 -1.12 -25.03
N VAL A 43 21.96 -1.77 -24.63
CA VAL A 43 22.53 -2.89 -25.40
C VAL A 43 21.68 -4.16 -25.29
N GLN A 44 20.82 -4.20 -24.26
CA GLN A 44 19.97 -5.31 -23.91
C GLN A 44 18.75 -4.79 -23.13
N HIS A 45 17.57 -5.33 -23.44
CA HIS A 45 16.31 -4.99 -22.80
C HIS A 45 15.32 -6.15 -22.87
N ASP A 46 14.58 -6.38 -21.78
CA ASP A 46 13.38 -7.24 -21.73
C ASP A 46 12.37 -6.77 -20.65
N THR A 47 11.30 -7.53 -20.47
CA THR A 47 10.45 -7.48 -19.26
C THR A 47 10.59 -8.80 -18.49
N SER A 48 10.92 -8.72 -17.20
CA SER A 48 11.07 -9.88 -16.32
C SER A 48 9.73 -10.52 -15.95
N PRO A 49 9.73 -11.80 -15.52
CA PRO A 49 8.71 -12.30 -14.60
C PRO A 49 8.60 -11.44 -13.32
N PRO A 50 7.49 -11.52 -12.57
CA PRO A 50 7.37 -10.92 -11.25
C PRO A 50 8.50 -11.31 -10.30
N LEU A 51 9.02 -10.35 -9.52
CA LEU A 51 10.18 -10.52 -8.64
C LEU A 51 9.97 -11.61 -7.57
N ASP A 52 8.74 -11.77 -7.06
CA ASP A 52 8.36 -12.85 -6.16
C ASP A 52 8.45 -14.26 -6.80
N THR A 53 8.32 -14.34 -8.14
CA THR A 53 8.53 -15.58 -8.92
C THR A 53 9.96 -15.78 -9.44
N LEU A 54 10.81 -14.74 -9.40
CA LEU A 54 12.22 -14.88 -9.76
C LEU A 54 12.94 -15.78 -8.75
N ARG A 55 13.92 -16.55 -9.23
CA ARG A 55 14.76 -17.37 -8.35
C ARG A 55 15.58 -16.45 -7.45
N SER A 56 15.12 -16.27 -6.22
CA SER A 56 15.85 -15.60 -5.14
C SER A 56 17.32 -16.05 -5.12
N LEU A 57 18.22 -15.10 -5.36
CA LEU A 57 19.64 -15.28 -5.14
C LEU A 57 19.90 -14.87 -3.69
N GLY A 58 19.97 -15.89 -2.82
CA GLY A 58 20.26 -15.72 -1.40
C GLY A 58 21.59 -14.99 -1.19
N ALA A 59 21.69 -14.24 -0.08
CA ALA A 59 22.80 -13.34 0.21
C ALA A 59 24.19 -13.93 -0.12
N LYS A 60 24.92 -13.22 -0.98
CA LYS A 60 26.26 -13.58 -1.46
C LYS A 60 27.20 -13.84 -0.27
N ALA A 61 27.86 -15.00 -0.29
CA ALA A 61 28.74 -15.45 0.79
C ALA A 61 29.77 -14.36 1.15
N PRO A 62 30.11 -14.15 2.45
CA PRO A 62 30.90 -12.99 2.87
C PRO A 62 32.30 -12.93 2.23
N SER A 63 32.43 -12.13 1.18
CA SER A 63 33.71 -11.74 0.59
C SER A 63 34.43 -10.68 1.43
N ALA A 64 33.69 -9.89 2.19
CA ALA A 64 34.15 -8.82 3.08
C ALA A 64 35.24 -7.89 2.48
N PRO A 65 35.09 -7.37 1.25
CA PRO A 65 35.99 -6.33 0.75
C PRO A 65 35.67 -5.00 1.43
N ASP A 66 36.73 -4.33 1.90
CA ASP A 66 36.72 -2.88 2.11
C ASP A 66 36.87 -2.21 0.73
N ARG A 67 35.81 -1.54 0.26
CA ARG A 67 35.77 -0.98 -1.10
C ARG A 67 36.48 0.39 -1.10
N PRO A 68 37.58 0.55 -1.85
CA PRO A 68 38.40 1.75 -1.75
C PRO A 68 37.65 3.00 -2.23
N LEU A 69 37.70 4.07 -1.42
CA LEU A 69 37.18 5.39 -1.81
C LEU A 69 37.94 5.90 -3.04
N ARG A 70 37.19 6.30 -4.08
CA ARG A 70 37.71 7.12 -5.18
C ARG A 70 37.37 8.58 -4.92
N LEU A 71 38.41 9.37 -4.70
CA LEU A 71 38.30 10.81 -4.51
C LEU A 71 38.04 11.50 -5.86
N ILE A 72 37.15 12.48 -5.85
CA ILE A 72 37.04 13.47 -6.92
C ILE A 72 37.99 14.66 -6.62
N PRO A 73 38.13 15.67 -7.51
CA PRO A 73 39.02 16.80 -7.25
C PRO A 73 38.62 17.54 -5.97
N PRO A 74 39.58 18.07 -5.16
CA PRO A 74 39.30 18.69 -3.88
C PRO A 74 38.67 20.09 -4.02
N HIS A 75 37.37 20.10 -4.33
CA HIS A 75 36.52 21.28 -4.29
C HIS A 75 36.32 21.79 -2.85
N GLY A 76 36.05 23.07 -2.66
CA GLY A 76 35.81 23.64 -1.31
C GLY A 76 36.99 23.58 -0.33
N ALA A 77 38.18 23.13 -0.77
CA ALA A 77 39.37 22.94 0.07
C ALA A 77 40.16 24.23 0.35
N SER A 78 39.48 25.40 0.34
CA SER A 78 40.11 26.68 0.66
C SER A 78 40.45 26.79 2.14
N GLY A 79 41.48 27.59 2.46
CA GLY A 79 42.02 27.73 3.81
C GLY A 79 40.99 28.22 4.84
N ALA A 80 41.28 28.05 6.12
CA ALA A 80 40.33 28.23 7.21
C ALA A 80 39.70 29.64 7.26
N HIS A 81 38.56 29.79 6.59
CA HIS A 81 37.69 30.95 6.65
C HIS A 81 36.64 30.75 7.77
N PRO A 82 36.25 31.80 8.50
CA PRO A 82 35.14 31.71 9.46
C PRO A 82 33.84 31.38 8.71
N ASP A 83 33.20 30.26 9.07
CA ASP A 83 31.86 29.95 8.60
C ASP A 83 30.87 30.94 9.24
N THR A 84 30.34 31.86 8.43
CA THR A 84 29.45 32.93 8.89
C THR A 84 28.00 32.49 9.07
N VAL A 85 27.66 31.23 8.76
CA VAL A 85 26.33 30.64 8.94
C VAL A 85 26.38 29.40 9.86
N LEU A 86 27.42 29.30 10.69
CA LEU A 86 27.60 28.21 11.64
C LEU A 86 26.68 28.36 12.87
N GLN A 87 25.69 27.47 12.96
CA GLN A 87 24.81 27.36 14.11
C GLN A 87 25.48 26.53 15.23
N THR A 88 26.18 27.23 16.12
CA THR A 88 26.99 26.67 17.22
C THR A 88 26.21 26.32 18.50
N SER A 89 24.88 26.36 18.47
CA SER A 89 24.03 26.02 19.62
C SER A 89 22.69 25.43 19.19
N ALA A 90 22.16 24.55 20.04
CA ALA A 90 20.79 24.04 19.94
C ALA A 90 19.80 25.13 20.41
N PRO A 91 18.92 25.67 19.54
CA PRO A 91 17.82 26.52 19.98
C PRO A 91 16.79 25.69 20.76
N THR A 92 15.84 26.34 21.43
CA THR A 92 14.70 25.67 22.04
C THR A 92 13.40 26.16 21.39
N PRO A 93 12.45 25.27 21.04
CA PRO A 93 12.35 23.84 21.40
C PRO A 93 13.24 22.89 20.56
N ALA A 94 13.16 21.60 20.89
CA ALA A 94 13.61 20.52 20.01
C ALA A 94 12.64 20.36 18.83
N VAL A 95 13.16 19.82 17.71
CA VAL A 95 12.47 19.77 16.42
C VAL A 95 11.08 19.17 16.56
N ALA A 96 10.07 19.95 16.21
CA ALA A 96 8.69 19.56 16.43
C ALA A 96 8.26 18.54 15.38
N THR A 97 8.42 17.24 15.67
CA THR A 97 7.89 16.16 14.81
C THR A 97 7.10 15.12 15.60
N SER A 98 6.16 14.46 14.93
CA SER A 98 5.54 13.23 15.40
C SER A 98 6.20 12.04 14.70
N THR A 99 6.82 11.14 15.48
CA THR A 99 7.42 9.89 14.99
C THR A 99 6.37 8.95 14.42
N GLY A 100 6.67 8.34 13.27
CA GLY A 100 5.93 7.26 12.65
C GLY A 100 6.54 5.90 12.99
N LEU A 101 6.81 5.08 11.97
CA LEU A 101 7.49 3.80 12.14
C LEU A 101 8.98 4.01 12.46
N ASN A 102 9.59 3.03 13.13
CA ASN A 102 11.02 3.04 13.46
C ASN A 102 11.48 1.57 13.64
N PHE A 103 12.16 1.00 12.65
CA PHE A 103 12.50 -0.43 12.57
C PHE A 103 13.90 -0.70 11.97
N ASP A 104 14.43 -1.90 12.21
CA ASP A 104 15.72 -2.34 11.66
C ASP A 104 15.59 -2.63 10.16
N GLY A 105 16.47 -2.02 9.37
CA GLY A 105 16.63 -2.33 7.95
C GLY A 105 17.57 -3.50 7.70
N VAL A 106 17.99 -3.69 6.45
CA VAL A 106 19.00 -4.67 6.04
C VAL A 106 20.31 -4.40 6.78
N GLY A 107 20.80 -5.38 7.54
CA GLY A 107 21.92 -5.21 8.47
C GLY A 107 22.09 -6.39 9.42
N ILE A 108 23.04 -6.33 10.36
CA ILE A 108 23.26 -7.41 11.34
C ILE A 108 21.97 -7.76 12.09
N GLY A 109 21.58 -9.03 12.04
CA GLY A 109 20.38 -9.57 12.68
C GLY A 109 19.09 -9.41 11.87
N PHE A 110 19.09 -8.68 10.74
CA PHE A 110 17.95 -8.64 9.85
C PHE A 110 17.64 -10.03 9.30
N THR A 111 16.37 -10.43 9.34
CA THR A 111 15.87 -11.68 8.76
C THR A 111 14.52 -11.39 8.11
N GLY A 112 14.43 -11.64 6.82
CA GLY A 112 13.21 -11.51 6.02
C GLY A 112 12.80 -12.85 5.40
N PRO A 113 11.78 -12.87 4.53
CA PRO A 113 11.29 -14.10 3.89
C PRO A 113 12.34 -14.87 3.09
N ALA A 114 13.40 -14.22 2.59
CA ALA A 114 14.51 -14.88 1.89
C ALA A 114 15.63 -15.39 2.83
N GLY A 115 15.50 -15.21 4.15
CA GLY A 115 16.46 -15.65 5.17
C GLY A 115 17.13 -14.51 5.94
N SER A 116 18.21 -14.83 6.66
CA SER A 116 18.98 -13.85 7.44
C SER A 116 20.05 -13.17 6.60
N PHE A 117 20.18 -11.84 6.78
CA PHE A 117 21.26 -11.07 6.16
C PHE A 117 22.60 -11.32 6.87
N THR A 118 23.70 -11.13 6.14
CA THR A 118 25.05 -11.04 6.70
C THR A 118 25.81 -10.00 5.88
N PRO A 119 26.38 -8.95 6.51
CA PRO A 119 27.21 -7.98 5.81
C PRO A 119 28.34 -8.65 5.02
N ASN A 120 28.39 -8.38 3.72
CA ASN A 120 29.29 -9.06 2.80
C ASN A 120 30.32 -8.12 2.15
N ALA A 121 30.21 -6.81 2.39
CA ALA A 121 31.09 -5.71 1.96
C ALA A 121 30.96 -4.51 2.92
N ALA A 122 31.82 -3.51 2.74
CA ALA A 122 31.68 -2.16 3.30
C ALA A 122 32.23 -1.14 2.27
N PRO A 123 31.65 0.07 2.12
CA PRO A 123 30.52 0.67 2.86
C PRO A 123 29.15 -0.04 2.65
N PRO A 124 28.09 0.27 3.43
CA PRO A 124 26.76 -0.30 3.26
C PRO A 124 25.83 0.50 2.34
N ASP A 125 26.15 1.76 2.01
CA ASP A 125 25.49 2.58 0.98
C ASP A 125 23.96 2.52 1.07
N THR A 126 23.43 3.21 2.08
CA THR A 126 22.09 2.96 2.62
C THR A 126 21.05 3.78 1.86
N GLU A 127 20.52 3.18 0.80
CA GLU A 127 19.47 3.75 -0.05
C GLU A 127 18.08 3.29 0.37
N GLY A 128 17.06 4.13 0.15
CA GLY A 128 15.68 3.69 0.30
C GLY A 128 14.62 4.72 -0.02
N ALA A 129 13.50 4.26 -0.56
CA ALA A 129 12.39 5.08 -1.03
C ALA A 129 11.03 4.55 -0.57
N VAL A 130 10.12 5.48 -0.30
CA VAL A 130 8.72 5.23 0.05
C VAL A 130 7.82 5.31 -1.19
N GLY A 131 6.99 4.29 -1.40
CA GLY A 131 5.95 4.26 -2.42
C GLY A 131 4.55 4.42 -1.81
N LEU A 132 3.50 3.99 -2.53
CA LEU A 132 2.14 4.07 -2.00
C LEU A 132 1.92 3.18 -0.76
N THR A 133 2.30 1.91 -0.86
CA THR A 133 2.01 0.85 0.15
C THR A 133 3.25 0.12 0.66
N GLN A 134 4.41 0.33 0.04
CA GLN A 134 5.67 -0.33 0.37
C GLN A 134 6.77 0.70 0.63
N TYR A 135 7.75 0.32 1.44
CA TYR A 135 9.05 0.97 1.53
C TYR A 135 10.10 0.00 1.00
N VAL A 136 10.98 0.45 0.12
CA VAL A 136 12.11 -0.37 -0.36
C VAL A 136 13.40 0.19 0.18
N GLN A 137 14.26 -0.69 0.70
CA GLN A 137 15.62 -0.37 1.09
C GLN A 137 16.60 -1.20 0.27
N TRP A 138 17.63 -0.56 -0.30
CA TRP A 138 18.74 -1.24 -0.96
C TRP A 138 20.03 -0.79 -0.27
N VAL A 139 20.75 -1.75 0.31
CA VAL A 139 21.94 -1.51 1.14
C VAL A 139 23.12 -2.18 0.43
N ASN A 140 23.83 -1.40 -0.37
CA ASN A 140 24.91 -1.79 -1.28
C ASN A 140 24.54 -3.01 -2.16
N GLU A 141 24.98 -4.20 -1.75
CA GLU A 141 24.85 -5.41 -2.56
C GLU A 141 23.51 -6.15 -2.41
N SER A 142 22.61 -5.72 -1.52
CA SER A 142 21.35 -6.44 -1.23
C SER A 142 20.17 -5.53 -0.88
N PHE A 143 18.95 -5.95 -1.19
CA PHE A 143 17.73 -5.18 -0.94
C PHE A 143 16.62 -6.00 -0.27
N ALA A 144 15.66 -5.27 0.31
CA ALA A 144 14.43 -5.81 0.88
C ALA A 144 13.24 -4.87 0.61
N VAL A 145 12.05 -5.45 0.50
CA VAL A 145 10.77 -4.74 0.39
C VAL A 145 10.04 -4.88 1.73
N PHE A 146 9.57 -3.77 2.27
CA PHE A 146 8.87 -3.69 3.54
C PHE A 146 7.44 -3.20 3.32
N ASP A 147 6.51 -3.71 4.13
CA ASP A 147 5.18 -3.13 4.28
C ASP A 147 5.32 -1.76 4.96
N LYS A 148 4.77 -0.73 4.32
CA LYS A 148 4.92 0.67 4.73
C LYS A 148 4.15 1.01 6.02
N LEU A 149 3.17 0.20 6.39
CA LEU A 149 2.25 0.48 7.50
C LEU A 149 2.67 -0.22 8.81
N THR A 150 3.48 -1.29 8.70
CA THR A 150 3.96 -2.10 9.83
C THR A 150 5.48 -2.17 9.96
N GLY A 151 6.24 -1.90 8.89
CA GLY A 151 7.68 -2.12 8.82
C GLY A 151 8.08 -3.59 8.65
N THR A 152 7.12 -4.48 8.36
CA THR A 152 7.37 -5.92 8.17
C THR A 152 8.04 -6.19 6.82
N ALA A 153 9.10 -7.01 6.78
CA ALA A 153 9.73 -7.42 5.53
C ALA A 153 8.80 -8.35 4.72
N LEU A 154 8.34 -7.89 3.55
CA LEU A 154 7.53 -8.63 2.58
C LEU A 154 8.39 -9.46 1.62
N TYR A 155 9.59 -8.97 1.30
CA TYR A 155 10.55 -9.64 0.42
C TYR A 155 11.99 -9.28 0.80
N GLY A 156 12.95 -10.12 0.41
CA GLY A 156 14.35 -9.96 0.78
C GLY A 156 14.71 -10.63 2.12
N PRO A 157 15.99 -10.51 2.56
CA PRO A 157 17.10 -9.88 1.85
C PRO A 157 17.58 -10.74 0.67
N VAL A 158 17.69 -10.17 -0.52
CA VAL A 158 18.28 -10.83 -1.71
C VAL A 158 19.35 -9.93 -2.33
N THR A 159 20.25 -10.51 -3.15
CA THR A 159 21.23 -9.70 -3.89
C THR A 159 20.55 -8.86 -4.97
N GLY A 160 21.06 -7.64 -5.22
CA GLY A 160 20.53 -6.71 -6.22
C GLY A 160 20.34 -7.29 -7.62
N ASN A 161 21.29 -8.12 -8.07
CA ASN A 161 21.23 -8.80 -9.36
C ASN A 161 20.09 -9.83 -9.49
N THR A 162 19.38 -10.16 -8.41
CA THR A 162 18.16 -10.99 -8.47
C THR A 162 17.13 -10.42 -9.46
N LEU A 163 17.02 -9.08 -9.55
CA LEU A 163 16.16 -8.39 -10.52
C LEU A 163 16.48 -8.77 -11.99
N TRP A 164 17.74 -9.04 -12.30
CA TRP A 164 18.21 -9.43 -13.64
C TRP A 164 18.34 -10.96 -13.81
N THR A 165 17.77 -11.77 -12.92
CA THR A 165 17.69 -13.23 -13.11
C THR A 165 17.05 -13.58 -14.45
N GLY A 166 17.72 -14.40 -15.26
CA GLY A 166 17.30 -14.78 -16.61
C GLY A 166 17.34 -13.65 -17.66
N PHE A 167 17.99 -12.51 -17.38
CA PHE A 167 18.18 -11.44 -18.35
C PHE A 167 19.26 -11.81 -19.39
N GLY A 168 20.35 -12.45 -18.95
CA GLY A 168 21.61 -12.62 -19.68
C GLY A 168 22.55 -11.42 -19.53
N GLY A 169 23.83 -11.61 -19.85
CA GLY A 169 24.81 -10.51 -19.85
C GLY A 169 25.26 -10.06 -18.44
N GLN A 170 25.96 -8.92 -18.37
CA GLN A 170 26.65 -8.49 -17.15
C GLN A 170 25.71 -8.17 -15.98
N CYS A 171 24.55 -7.56 -16.24
CA CYS A 171 23.61 -7.21 -15.17
C CYS A 171 23.01 -8.44 -14.44
N GLU A 172 22.99 -9.62 -15.06
CA GLU A 172 22.66 -10.87 -14.36
C GLU A 172 23.86 -11.43 -13.59
N THR A 173 25.04 -11.45 -14.19
CA THR A 173 26.22 -12.12 -13.61
C THR A 173 26.93 -11.35 -12.51
N SER A 174 26.72 -10.04 -12.45
CA SER A 174 27.47 -9.10 -11.63
C SER A 174 26.55 -8.38 -10.64
N ASN A 175 27.04 -8.14 -9.44
CA ASN A 175 26.28 -7.55 -8.33
C ASN A 175 27.21 -6.63 -7.56
N ASP A 176 27.56 -5.52 -8.23
CA ASP A 176 28.73 -4.75 -7.87
C ASP A 176 28.43 -3.58 -6.94
N GLY A 177 27.17 -3.19 -6.74
CA GLY A 177 26.78 -2.21 -5.72
C GLY A 177 26.43 -0.82 -6.26
N ASP A 178 26.76 0.21 -5.49
CA ASP A 178 26.30 1.60 -5.63
C ASP A 178 24.83 1.72 -6.09
N PRO A 179 23.88 1.19 -5.30
CA PRO A 179 22.48 1.19 -5.69
C PRO A 179 21.85 2.58 -5.67
N VAL A 180 20.83 2.75 -6.50
CA VAL A 180 19.79 3.77 -6.30
C VAL A 180 18.42 3.12 -6.49
N VAL A 181 17.51 3.31 -5.53
CA VAL A 181 16.10 2.94 -5.67
C VAL A 181 15.21 4.14 -5.38
N LEU A 182 14.26 4.42 -6.27
CA LEU A 182 13.30 5.52 -6.17
C LEU A 182 11.88 5.06 -6.50
N TYR A 183 10.88 5.82 -6.06
CA TYR A 183 9.49 5.68 -6.48
C TYR A 183 9.06 6.87 -7.35
N ASP A 184 8.84 6.61 -8.63
CA ASP A 184 8.19 7.52 -9.57
C ASP A 184 6.69 7.53 -9.28
N HIS A 185 6.29 8.45 -8.40
CA HIS A 185 4.91 8.74 -8.02
C HIS A 185 4.07 9.29 -9.18
N ILE A 186 4.70 9.94 -10.18
CA ILE A 186 4.00 10.45 -11.37
C ILE A 186 3.43 9.29 -12.20
N ALA A 187 4.20 8.20 -12.38
CA ALA A 187 3.77 6.99 -13.10
C ALA A 187 3.29 5.86 -12.17
N ASN A 188 3.50 6.00 -10.85
CA ASN A 188 3.37 4.96 -9.83
C ASN A 188 4.22 3.71 -10.14
N ARG A 189 5.55 3.87 -10.15
CA ARG A 189 6.55 2.83 -10.44
C ARG A 189 7.77 2.89 -9.53
N TRP A 190 8.41 1.76 -9.35
CA TRP A 190 9.73 1.66 -8.73
C TRP A 190 10.83 1.67 -9.79
N ILE A 191 11.91 2.40 -9.56
CA ILE A 191 13.12 2.37 -10.39
C ILE A 191 14.26 1.90 -9.52
N PHE A 192 14.92 0.83 -9.95
CA PHE A 192 16.07 0.20 -9.32
C PHE A 192 17.27 0.33 -10.26
N THR A 193 18.40 0.84 -9.79
CA THR A 193 19.65 0.90 -10.57
C THR A 193 20.85 0.45 -9.77
N GLN A 194 21.83 -0.18 -10.43
CA GLN A 194 23.18 -0.44 -9.91
C GLN A 194 24.17 -0.36 -11.07
N PHE A 195 25.46 -0.15 -10.78
CA PHE A 195 26.50 -0.36 -11.79
C PHE A 195 26.89 -1.84 -11.94
N SER A 196 27.55 -2.18 -13.04
CA SER A 196 28.29 -3.42 -13.21
C SER A 196 29.67 -3.10 -13.76
N VAL A 197 30.70 -3.46 -12.98
CA VAL A 197 32.07 -2.94 -13.13
C VAL A 197 33.13 -4.05 -13.10
N PRO A 198 33.08 -5.01 -14.05
CA PRO A 198 34.07 -6.09 -14.13
C PRO A 198 35.49 -5.54 -14.37
N THR A 199 36.50 -6.26 -13.90
CA THR A 199 37.90 -5.78 -13.74
C THR A 199 38.58 -5.22 -15.00
N ASN A 200 38.08 -5.54 -16.20
CA ASN A 200 38.62 -5.04 -17.48
C ASN A 200 37.55 -4.36 -18.35
N GLY A 201 36.37 -4.05 -17.78
CA GLY A 201 35.16 -3.70 -18.52
C GLY A 201 34.66 -4.82 -19.45
N PRO A 202 33.74 -4.52 -20.38
CA PRO A 202 32.98 -3.26 -20.48
C PRO A 202 32.15 -2.97 -19.22
N TYR A 203 31.91 -1.69 -18.95
CA TYR A 203 31.17 -1.19 -17.80
C TYR A 203 29.70 -0.95 -18.17
N TYR A 204 28.78 -1.04 -17.21
CA TYR A 204 27.35 -0.85 -17.45
C TYR A 204 26.65 -0.10 -16.31
N GLN A 205 25.61 0.65 -16.65
CA GLN A 205 24.52 0.95 -15.72
C GLN A 205 23.35 0.00 -16.00
N CYS A 206 22.98 -0.76 -14.98
CA CYS A 206 21.85 -1.68 -15.00
C CYS A 206 20.64 -0.95 -14.42
N VAL A 207 19.52 -0.88 -15.16
CA VAL A 207 18.29 -0.19 -14.73
C VAL A 207 17.08 -1.12 -14.86
N ALA A 208 16.23 -1.16 -13.85
CA ALA A 208 14.98 -1.91 -13.83
C ALA A 208 13.85 -0.99 -13.38
N VAL A 209 12.84 -0.80 -14.23
CA VAL A 209 11.64 0.01 -13.96
C VAL A 209 10.46 -0.93 -13.80
N SER A 210 9.71 -0.85 -12.70
CA SER A 210 8.60 -1.77 -12.47
C SER A 210 7.49 -1.61 -13.52
N THR A 211 6.63 -2.62 -13.62
CA THR A 211 5.44 -2.60 -14.49
C THR A 211 4.18 -2.12 -13.76
N THR A 212 4.20 -2.08 -12.42
CA THR A 212 3.11 -1.63 -11.54
C THR A 212 3.64 -0.89 -10.31
N ALA A 213 2.76 -0.39 -9.44
CA ALA A 213 3.11 0.22 -8.16
C ALA A 213 3.70 -0.77 -7.12
N ASP A 214 3.66 -2.07 -7.38
CA ASP A 214 4.18 -3.12 -6.49
C ASP A 214 5.66 -3.44 -6.81
N ALA A 215 6.53 -3.30 -5.81
CA ALA A 215 7.95 -3.61 -5.90
C ALA A 215 8.24 -5.12 -6.07
N MET A 216 7.28 -5.99 -5.75
CA MET A 216 7.36 -7.44 -5.96
C MET A 216 6.87 -7.88 -7.35
N GLY A 217 6.34 -6.95 -8.16
CA GLY A 217 5.88 -7.19 -9.52
C GLY A 217 7.00 -7.40 -10.56
N SER A 218 6.62 -7.43 -11.84
CA SER A 218 7.53 -7.55 -12.99
C SER A 218 8.22 -6.21 -13.32
N TYR A 219 9.40 -6.26 -13.93
CA TYR A 219 10.22 -5.08 -14.27
C TYR A 219 10.61 -5.07 -15.75
N ASN A 220 10.56 -3.90 -16.39
CA ASN A 220 11.24 -3.60 -17.65
C ASN A 220 12.72 -3.35 -17.35
N ARG A 221 13.60 -4.20 -17.86
CA ARG A 221 15.03 -4.23 -17.52
C ARG A 221 15.88 -3.73 -18.68
N TYR A 222 16.94 -3.01 -18.37
CA TYR A 222 17.82 -2.35 -19.32
C TYR A 222 19.28 -2.47 -18.87
N ALA A 223 20.18 -2.56 -19.84
CA ALA A 223 21.61 -2.36 -19.64
C ALA A 223 22.12 -1.29 -20.60
N PHE A 224 22.63 -0.18 -20.07
CA PHE A 224 23.34 0.85 -20.82
C PHE A 224 24.85 0.63 -20.64
N GLN A 225 25.63 0.70 -21.72
CA GLN A 225 27.07 0.45 -21.66
C GLN A 225 27.81 1.78 -21.49
N GLU A 226 28.57 1.91 -20.41
CA GLU A 226 29.32 3.12 -20.10
C GLU A 226 30.75 3.08 -20.66
N PRO A 227 31.32 4.23 -21.07
CA PRO A 227 32.62 4.27 -21.75
C PRO A 227 33.80 4.01 -20.79
N ASN A 228 33.63 4.30 -19.51
CA ASN A 228 34.62 4.14 -18.43
C ASN A 228 33.91 3.67 -17.15
N PHE A 229 34.63 3.49 -16.04
CA PHE A 229 34.03 3.13 -14.75
C PHE A 229 33.11 4.27 -14.29
N ASN A 230 31.81 4.00 -14.20
CA ASN A 230 30.71 4.91 -13.87
C ASN A 230 30.42 4.95 -12.36
N ASP A 231 31.40 5.38 -11.55
CA ASP A 231 31.38 5.31 -10.08
C ASP A 231 30.41 6.32 -9.45
N TYR A 232 29.86 6.02 -8.26
CA TYR A 232 28.89 6.87 -7.57
C TYR A 232 27.68 7.30 -8.45
N PRO A 233 26.97 6.37 -9.12
CA PRO A 233 25.75 6.67 -9.88
C PRO A 233 24.68 7.30 -8.99
N LYS A 234 24.05 8.39 -9.45
CA LYS A 234 22.95 9.09 -8.75
C LYS A 234 21.82 9.43 -9.71
N LEU A 235 20.57 9.15 -9.31
CA LEU A 235 19.36 9.23 -10.14
C LEU A 235 18.43 10.36 -9.66
N GLY A 236 17.70 10.97 -10.60
CA GLY A 236 16.59 11.88 -10.32
C GLY A 236 15.44 11.68 -11.33
N ILE A 237 14.20 11.69 -10.84
CA ILE A 237 12.96 11.59 -11.62
C ILE A 237 12.54 12.98 -12.07
N TRP A 238 12.31 13.13 -13.38
CA TRP A 238 11.72 14.31 -13.99
C TRP A 238 10.57 13.88 -14.93
N PRO A 239 9.62 14.76 -15.28
CA PRO A 239 8.49 14.36 -16.13
C PRO A 239 8.88 13.81 -17.50
N ASP A 240 9.95 14.34 -18.11
CA ASP A 240 10.40 14.00 -19.47
C ASP A 240 11.52 12.95 -19.55
N GLY A 241 12.13 12.56 -18.43
CA GLY A 241 13.28 11.66 -18.42
C GLY A 241 13.70 11.20 -17.02
N TYR A 242 14.44 10.08 -16.97
CA TYR A 242 15.15 9.67 -15.76
C TYR A 242 16.60 10.18 -15.88
N TYR A 243 16.98 11.12 -15.02
CA TYR A 243 18.28 11.81 -15.11
C TYR A 243 19.32 11.15 -14.21
N LEU A 244 20.50 10.90 -14.75
CA LEU A 244 21.62 10.22 -14.08
C LEU A 244 22.87 11.10 -14.09
N SER A 245 23.65 11.02 -13.01
CA SER A 245 25.05 11.45 -12.98
C SER A 245 25.98 10.31 -12.56
N PHE A 246 27.22 10.39 -13.01
CA PHE A 246 28.30 9.46 -12.68
C PHE A 246 29.61 10.23 -12.48
N ASN A 247 30.47 9.75 -11.59
CA ASN A 247 31.88 10.14 -11.56
C ASN A 247 32.68 9.14 -12.41
N MET A 248 33.19 9.56 -13.58
CA MET A 248 33.87 8.64 -14.49
C MET A 248 35.33 8.43 -14.07
N PHE A 249 35.82 7.18 -14.10
CA PHE A 249 37.22 6.85 -13.78
C PHE A 249 37.91 6.01 -14.85
N ASN A 250 39.11 6.46 -15.22
CA ASN A 250 40.10 5.70 -15.97
C ASN A 250 40.96 4.89 -14.97
N GLY A 251 40.47 3.71 -14.58
CA GLY A 251 41.02 2.94 -13.47
C GLY A 251 40.74 3.64 -12.14
N ASN A 252 41.75 4.27 -11.54
CA ASN A 252 41.60 5.11 -10.34
C ASN A 252 41.76 6.62 -10.66
N SER A 253 42.01 7.00 -11.92
CA SER A 253 42.16 8.40 -12.32
C SER A 253 40.81 9.00 -12.71
N PHE A 254 40.35 10.01 -11.97
CA PHE A 254 39.11 10.72 -12.28
C PHE A 254 39.18 11.35 -13.68
N ALA A 255 38.14 11.09 -14.48
CA ALA A 255 38.06 11.47 -15.90
C ALA A 255 37.08 12.63 -16.17
N GLY A 256 36.32 13.05 -15.15
CA GLY A 256 35.24 14.04 -15.24
C GLY A 256 33.89 13.42 -14.88
N PRO A 257 32.86 14.23 -14.59
CA PRO A 257 31.51 13.73 -14.42
C PRO A 257 30.84 13.52 -15.78
N ARG A 258 29.99 12.50 -15.87
CA ARG A 258 29.11 12.25 -17.02
C ARG A 258 27.67 12.40 -16.53
N VAL A 259 26.85 13.10 -17.30
CA VAL A 259 25.43 13.29 -17.02
C VAL A 259 24.60 12.78 -18.19
N CYS A 260 23.52 12.07 -17.89
CA CYS A 260 22.66 11.43 -18.87
C CYS A 260 21.18 11.66 -18.55
N SER A 261 20.32 11.57 -19.56
CA SER A 261 18.89 11.38 -19.40
C SER A 261 18.49 10.09 -20.13
N LEU A 262 17.66 9.25 -19.50
CA LEU A 262 17.10 8.03 -20.09
C LEU A 262 15.66 8.29 -20.54
N ASP A 263 15.23 7.64 -21.63
CA ASP A 263 13.87 7.73 -22.17
C ASP A 263 12.85 7.07 -21.23
N ARG A 264 12.39 7.87 -20.25
CA ARG A 264 11.39 7.49 -19.25
C ARG A 264 10.10 6.97 -19.90
N ALA A 265 9.66 7.56 -21.01
CA ALA A 265 8.44 7.15 -21.69
C ALA A 265 8.58 5.75 -22.32
N ALA A 266 9.70 5.47 -22.99
CA ALA A 266 10.00 4.13 -23.49
C ALA A 266 10.18 3.11 -22.36
N MET A 267 10.86 3.49 -21.26
CA MET A 267 11.14 2.60 -20.13
C MET A 267 9.90 2.20 -19.33
N LEU A 268 8.98 3.15 -19.10
CA LEU A 268 7.66 2.88 -18.51
C LEU A 268 6.81 1.95 -19.40
N ALA A 269 6.95 2.06 -20.71
CA ALA A 269 6.17 1.31 -21.69
C ALA A 269 6.76 -0.07 -22.06
N GLY A 270 7.96 -0.44 -21.59
CA GLY A 270 8.62 -1.68 -21.97
C GLY A 270 9.09 -1.70 -23.43
N ASN A 271 9.54 -0.53 -23.92
CA ASN A 271 10.09 -0.36 -25.26
C ASN A 271 11.62 -0.23 -25.21
N ASN A 272 12.26 -0.37 -26.38
CA ASN A 272 13.67 -0.04 -26.56
C ASN A 272 13.94 1.42 -26.19
N ALA A 273 14.75 1.65 -25.15
CA ALA A 273 15.09 2.98 -24.67
C ALA A 273 16.48 3.44 -25.11
N THR A 274 16.66 4.75 -25.20
CA THR A 274 17.95 5.42 -25.38
C THR A 274 18.31 6.25 -24.16
N GLN A 275 19.60 6.46 -23.96
CA GLN A 275 20.14 7.55 -23.15
C GLN A 275 20.73 8.65 -24.04
N GLN A 276 20.66 9.89 -23.57
CA GLN A 276 21.36 11.03 -24.15
C GLN A 276 22.31 11.58 -23.10
N CYS A 277 23.61 11.68 -23.40
CA CYS A 277 24.66 11.97 -22.42
C CYS A 277 25.58 13.12 -22.82
N PHE A 278 26.16 13.78 -21.81
CA PHE A 278 27.26 14.74 -21.92
C PHE A 278 28.37 14.39 -20.93
N ASP A 279 29.62 14.43 -21.40
CA ASP A 279 30.82 14.36 -20.55
C ASP A 279 31.29 15.79 -20.21
N LEU A 280 31.59 16.04 -18.94
CA LEU A 280 32.14 17.31 -18.44
C LEU A 280 33.63 17.16 -18.10
N SER A 281 34.34 18.29 -17.94
CA SER A 281 35.78 18.26 -17.62
C SER A 281 36.05 17.77 -16.19
N THR A 282 37.30 17.34 -15.95
CA THR A 282 37.88 17.05 -14.62
C THR A 282 37.98 18.27 -13.69
N SER A 283 37.19 19.33 -13.95
CA SER A 283 37.11 20.58 -13.17
C SER A 283 35.85 20.63 -12.29
N TYR A 284 35.06 19.56 -12.29
CA TYR A 284 33.82 19.38 -11.54
C TYR A 284 33.73 17.91 -11.12
N GLY A 285 32.87 17.58 -10.16
CA GLY A 285 32.59 16.19 -9.77
C GLY A 285 31.46 16.13 -8.75
N GLY A 286 30.91 14.94 -8.50
CA GLY A 286 29.87 14.74 -7.49
C GLY A 286 28.58 15.52 -7.77
N LEU A 287 28.27 15.73 -9.06
CA LEU A 287 27.01 16.35 -9.48
C LEU A 287 25.83 15.46 -9.07
N LEU A 288 24.75 16.06 -8.59
CA LEU A 288 23.48 15.38 -8.32
C LEU A 288 22.40 15.90 -9.29
N PRO A 289 21.62 15.02 -9.95
CA PRO A 289 20.41 15.43 -10.68
C PRO A 289 19.29 15.81 -9.70
N SER A 290 18.41 16.72 -10.11
CA SER A 290 17.26 17.11 -9.30
C SER A 290 16.16 16.04 -9.37
N ASP A 291 15.64 15.64 -8.22
CA ASP A 291 14.54 14.68 -8.12
C ASP A 291 13.24 15.37 -7.65
N LEU A 292 12.12 15.10 -8.31
CA LEU A 292 10.83 15.70 -7.99
C LEU A 292 10.19 15.07 -6.73
N ASP A 293 10.13 15.83 -5.64
CA ASP A 293 9.23 15.55 -4.50
C ASP A 293 7.87 16.26 -4.68
N GLY A 294 6.79 15.57 -4.30
CA GLY A 294 5.42 16.11 -4.27
C GLY A 294 4.64 16.04 -5.60
N SER A 295 3.32 16.28 -5.53
CA SER A 295 2.41 16.07 -6.68
C SER A 295 2.43 17.15 -7.76
N THR A 296 3.03 18.31 -7.50
CA THR A 296 3.06 19.45 -8.43
C THR A 296 4.26 19.31 -9.36
N PRO A 297 4.09 19.08 -10.67
CA PRO A 297 5.22 18.92 -11.58
C PRO A 297 5.96 20.25 -11.79
N PRO A 298 7.22 20.20 -12.26
CA PRO A 298 7.91 21.36 -12.82
C PRO A 298 7.09 22.03 -13.93
N PRO A 299 7.27 23.34 -14.17
CA PRO A 299 6.69 24.02 -15.33
C PRO A 299 7.00 23.30 -16.65
N THR A 300 6.05 23.33 -17.59
CA THR A 300 6.19 22.60 -18.87
C THR A 300 7.41 23.08 -19.66
N GLY A 301 8.38 22.17 -19.86
CA GLY A 301 9.65 22.47 -20.53
C GLY A 301 10.77 22.94 -19.59
N SER A 302 10.57 22.94 -18.27
CA SER A 302 11.65 23.17 -17.31
C SER A 302 12.73 22.07 -17.42
N PRO A 303 14.02 22.43 -17.51
CA PRO A 303 15.12 21.48 -17.53
C PRO A 303 15.27 20.78 -16.18
N ASN A 304 15.88 19.59 -16.16
CA ASN A 304 16.38 19.02 -14.92
C ASN A 304 17.61 19.81 -14.45
N TYR A 305 17.75 20.02 -13.14
CA TYR A 305 18.83 20.80 -12.55
C TYR A 305 19.89 19.88 -11.97
N PHE A 306 21.14 20.00 -12.44
CA PHE A 306 22.27 19.29 -11.84
C PHE A 306 23.07 20.27 -10.98
N VAL A 307 23.47 19.87 -9.78
CA VAL A 307 24.25 20.72 -8.86
C VAL A 307 25.49 20.00 -8.34
N SER A 308 26.62 20.70 -8.30
CA SER A 308 27.80 20.38 -7.48
C SER A 308 28.25 21.62 -6.68
N PHE A 309 29.30 21.50 -5.87
CA PHE A 309 29.92 22.67 -5.24
C PHE A 309 31.35 22.92 -5.74
N ASP A 310 31.80 24.17 -5.62
CA ASP A 310 33.20 24.55 -5.67
C ASP A 310 33.51 25.53 -4.52
N THR A 311 34.65 26.21 -4.57
CA THR A 311 35.18 27.06 -3.50
C THR A 311 34.26 28.24 -3.16
N ASN A 312 33.43 28.04 -2.13
CA ASN A 312 32.40 28.97 -1.66
C ASN A 312 31.28 29.23 -2.69
N SER A 313 31.00 28.29 -3.60
CA SER A 313 29.90 28.36 -4.55
C SER A 313 29.22 27.01 -4.80
N LEU A 314 27.99 27.06 -5.30
CA LEU A 314 27.35 25.94 -6.00
C LEU A 314 27.41 26.20 -7.50
N ASP A 315 27.75 25.16 -8.26
CA ASP A 315 27.72 25.16 -9.72
C ASP A 315 26.43 24.45 -10.17
N VAL A 316 25.59 25.15 -10.94
CA VAL A 316 24.26 24.67 -11.35
C VAL A 316 24.17 24.55 -12.87
N TRP A 317 23.87 23.36 -13.39
CA TRP A 317 23.57 23.13 -14.80
C TRP A 317 22.09 22.86 -15.02
N LYS A 318 21.64 23.12 -16.26
CA LYS A 318 20.29 22.89 -16.76
C LYS A 318 20.34 21.92 -17.93
N PHE A 319 19.78 20.73 -17.76
CA PHE A 319 19.71 19.69 -18.78
C PHE A 319 18.29 19.65 -19.35
N HIS A 320 18.13 20.02 -20.63
CA HIS A 320 16.90 19.84 -21.38
C HIS A 320 17.10 18.77 -22.45
N VAL A 321 16.25 17.73 -22.46
CA VAL A 321 16.30 16.62 -23.41
C VAL A 321 15.22 16.75 -24.49
N ASP A 322 15.59 16.53 -25.76
CA ASP A 322 14.67 16.42 -26.88
C ASP A 322 14.72 14.97 -27.42
N TRP A 323 13.65 14.21 -27.17
CA TRP A 323 13.51 12.83 -27.65
C TRP A 323 13.09 12.74 -29.13
N ALA A 324 12.49 13.80 -29.69
CA ALA A 324 12.08 13.84 -31.09
C ALA A 324 13.24 14.26 -32.01
N THR A 325 14.10 15.15 -31.54
CA THR A 325 15.27 15.68 -32.26
C THR A 325 16.49 15.75 -31.32
N PRO A 326 17.20 14.63 -31.06
CA PRO A 326 18.33 14.56 -30.11
C PRO A 326 19.47 15.57 -30.30
N THR A 327 19.61 16.19 -31.48
CA THR A 327 20.57 17.29 -31.70
C THR A 327 20.19 18.60 -30.99
N ASN A 328 18.93 18.75 -30.57
CA ASN A 328 18.42 19.90 -29.80
C ASN A 328 18.63 19.71 -28.29
N THR A 329 18.94 18.51 -27.81
CA THR A 329 19.28 18.23 -26.42
C THR A 329 20.46 19.10 -25.98
N THR A 330 20.33 19.73 -24.81
CA THR A 330 21.30 20.70 -24.30
C THR A 330 21.62 20.50 -22.82
N LEU A 331 22.87 20.79 -22.48
CA LEU A 331 23.33 21.00 -21.10
C LEU A 331 23.92 22.41 -21.01
N THR A 332 23.23 23.29 -20.29
CA THR A 332 23.61 24.69 -20.12
C THR A 332 24.22 24.92 -18.74
N GLY A 333 25.47 25.37 -18.66
CA GLY A 333 26.07 25.75 -17.38
C GLY A 333 27.59 25.49 -17.24
N PRO A 334 28.12 25.60 -16.01
CA PRO A 334 27.40 25.96 -14.81
C PRO A 334 27.05 27.45 -14.75
N ALA A 335 25.90 27.78 -14.17
CA ALA A 335 25.66 29.07 -13.54
C ALA A 335 26.18 29.00 -12.09
N VAL A 336 26.91 30.02 -11.65
CA VAL A 336 27.58 30.01 -10.33
C VAL A 336 26.72 30.72 -9.29
N VAL A 337 26.32 30.01 -8.25
CA VAL A 337 25.57 30.55 -7.11
C VAL A 337 26.50 30.70 -5.90
N ALA A 338 26.72 31.94 -5.43
CA ALA A 338 27.58 32.19 -4.29
C ALA A 338 27.01 31.63 -2.97
N THR A 339 27.90 31.14 -2.09
CA THR A 339 27.57 30.62 -0.76
C THR A 339 28.31 31.40 0.33
N ALA A 340 27.85 31.32 1.57
CA ALA A 340 28.61 31.76 2.73
C ALA A 340 29.86 30.86 2.89
N PRO A 341 31.04 31.41 3.24
CA PRO A 341 32.28 30.64 3.20
C PRO A 341 32.26 29.32 3.96
N PHE A 342 32.98 28.33 3.43
CA PHE A 342 33.14 27.02 4.05
C PHE A 342 34.51 26.41 3.71
N SER A 343 34.95 25.46 4.54
CA SER A 343 36.02 24.52 4.20
C SER A 343 35.44 23.11 4.28
N ALA A 344 35.62 22.31 3.23
CA ALA A 344 35.20 20.90 3.23
C ALA A 344 35.75 20.13 4.45
N ALA A 345 34.99 19.18 4.99
CA ALA A 345 35.46 18.38 6.11
C ALA A 345 36.68 17.52 5.75
N CYS A 346 37.48 17.16 6.76
CA CYS A 346 38.65 16.29 6.67
C CYS A 346 39.75 16.71 5.66
N SER A 347 39.72 17.95 5.16
CA SER A 347 40.58 18.50 4.09
C SER A 347 40.13 18.16 2.65
N GLY A 348 38.82 17.93 2.45
CA GLY A 348 38.24 17.53 1.17
C GLY A 348 37.99 16.03 1.08
N GLY A 349 37.26 15.49 2.06
CA GLY A 349 36.97 14.06 2.19
C GLY A 349 38.04 13.29 2.99
N GLY A 350 37.85 11.98 3.15
CA GLY A 350 38.76 11.13 3.89
C GLY A 350 38.39 10.95 5.38
N ALA A 351 39.13 10.04 6.03
CA ALA A 351 38.85 9.55 7.37
C ALA A 351 39.36 10.46 8.51
N CYS A 352 38.52 11.39 8.98
CA CYS A 352 38.84 12.22 10.16
C CYS A 352 37.81 12.20 11.31
N ILE A 353 36.64 11.58 11.15
CA ILE A 353 35.60 11.51 12.19
C ILE A 353 36.03 10.56 13.33
N PRO A 354 36.09 10.99 14.61
CA PRO A 354 36.48 10.14 15.73
C PRO A 354 35.32 9.25 16.23
N GLN A 355 35.69 8.17 16.93
CA GLN A 355 34.79 7.21 17.56
C GLN A 355 35.31 6.84 18.97
N PRO A 356 34.48 6.31 19.89
CA PRO A 356 34.94 5.90 21.20
C PRO A 356 35.85 4.66 21.17
N ASN A 357 36.75 4.55 22.15
CA ASN A 357 37.56 3.35 22.43
C ASN A 357 38.43 2.82 21.25
N THR A 358 38.68 3.63 20.22
CA THR A 358 39.53 3.27 19.08
C THR A 358 40.31 4.49 18.56
N SER A 359 41.41 4.23 17.84
CA SER A 359 42.10 5.24 17.03
C SER A 359 41.67 5.22 15.56
N GLN A 360 40.78 4.30 15.17
CA GLN A 360 40.18 4.26 13.84
C GLN A 360 39.17 5.40 13.68
N ARG A 361 39.29 6.12 12.57
CA ARG A 361 38.39 7.22 12.19
C ARG A 361 37.50 6.81 11.02
N LEU A 362 36.35 7.44 10.91
CA LEU A 362 35.40 7.23 9.80
C LEU A 362 35.59 8.28 8.72
N ASP A 363 35.29 7.90 7.48
CA ASP A 363 35.23 8.82 6.34
C ASP A 363 34.07 9.80 6.46
N SER A 364 34.29 11.01 5.96
CA SER A 364 33.34 12.12 5.95
C SER A 364 32.63 12.31 4.62
N LEU A 365 33.20 11.74 3.54
CA LEU A 365 32.82 11.91 2.14
C LEU A 365 32.62 13.37 1.67
N ALA A 366 33.37 14.27 2.30
CA ALA A 366 33.24 15.72 2.14
C ALA A 366 33.83 16.30 0.84
N ASP A 367 34.18 15.46 -0.15
CA ASP A 367 34.60 15.92 -1.48
C ASP A 367 33.41 16.23 -2.41
N ARG A 368 32.18 15.81 -2.04
CA ARG A 368 30.97 15.89 -2.88
C ARG A 368 29.70 16.30 -2.10
N LEU A 369 28.64 16.66 -2.83
CA LEU A 369 27.30 16.79 -2.25
C LEU A 369 26.74 15.40 -1.87
N MET A 370 25.99 15.34 -0.77
CA MET A 370 25.30 14.13 -0.33
C MET A 370 23.93 14.02 -1.02
N TYR A 371 23.53 12.79 -1.32
CA TYR A 371 22.23 12.49 -1.92
C TYR A 371 21.09 12.79 -0.91
N ARG A 372 19.96 13.39 -1.27
CA ARG A 372 19.48 13.77 -2.62
C ARG A 372 19.59 15.28 -2.88
N LEU A 373 19.45 15.68 -4.15
CA LEU A 373 19.07 17.03 -4.54
C LEU A 373 17.54 17.04 -4.74
N ALA A 374 16.79 17.27 -3.67
CA ALA A 374 15.33 17.28 -3.70
C ALA A 374 14.84 18.59 -4.33
N TYR A 375 14.06 18.48 -5.41
CA TYR A 375 13.33 19.59 -6.06
C TYR A 375 11.87 19.57 -5.64
N ARG A 376 11.27 20.75 -5.50
CA ARG A 376 9.85 20.88 -5.20
C ARG A 376 9.22 22.12 -5.84
N ASN A 377 8.01 21.98 -6.40
CA ASN A 377 7.21 23.08 -6.90
C ASN A 377 6.01 23.35 -5.98
N PHE A 378 5.88 24.58 -5.46
CA PHE A 378 4.77 25.01 -4.62
C PHE A 378 3.68 25.76 -5.40
N GLY A 379 3.93 26.06 -6.69
CA GLY A 379 3.00 26.76 -7.59
C GLY A 379 3.17 28.27 -7.61
N ASP A 380 3.59 28.89 -6.50
CA ASP A 380 4.06 30.28 -6.45
C ASP A 380 5.59 30.38 -6.57
N HIS A 381 6.33 29.32 -6.20
CA HIS A 381 7.78 29.23 -6.31
C HIS A 381 8.28 27.78 -6.48
N GLU A 382 9.52 27.63 -6.93
CA GLU A 382 10.24 26.37 -7.10
C GLU A 382 11.46 26.35 -6.15
N SER A 383 11.71 25.24 -5.46
CA SER A 383 12.86 25.04 -4.55
C SER A 383 13.74 23.85 -4.94
N LEU A 384 15.02 23.93 -4.56
CA LEU A 384 15.99 22.84 -4.50
C LEU A 384 16.64 22.82 -3.10
N VAL A 385 16.70 21.68 -2.44
CA VAL A 385 17.47 21.49 -1.19
C VAL A 385 18.55 20.41 -1.32
N VAL A 386 19.73 20.67 -0.75
CA VAL A 386 20.89 19.77 -0.81
C VAL A 386 21.86 20.03 0.36
N THR A 387 22.72 19.06 0.69
CA THR A 387 23.59 19.11 1.88
C THR A 387 24.97 18.46 1.69
N HIS A 388 25.96 18.84 2.51
CA HIS A 388 27.30 18.21 2.58
C HIS A 388 28.02 18.42 3.92
N SER A 389 29.15 17.75 4.10
CA SER A 389 29.94 17.70 5.34
C SER A 389 31.03 18.79 5.37
N VAL A 390 30.96 19.78 6.27
CA VAL A 390 31.94 20.88 6.39
C VAL A 390 32.71 20.88 7.70
N SER A 391 33.92 21.42 7.67
CA SER A 391 34.72 21.68 8.87
C SER A 391 34.07 22.76 9.73
N ALA A 392 33.85 22.49 11.01
CA ALA A 392 33.23 23.39 11.98
C ALA A 392 34.11 23.60 13.21
N THR A 393 33.84 24.62 14.02
CA THR A 393 34.51 24.81 15.32
C THR A 393 33.53 25.34 16.35
N VAL A 394 33.32 24.58 17.42
CA VAL A 394 32.32 24.84 18.46
C VAL A 394 33.03 24.88 19.81
N ASN A 395 32.89 25.99 20.55
CA ASN A 395 33.57 26.24 21.82
C ASN A 395 35.11 26.02 21.78
N GLY A 396 35.73 26.24 20.61
CA GLY A 396 37.17 26.04 20.39
C GLY A 396 37.59 24.60 20.05
N ALA A 397 36.66 23.64 20.05
CA ALA A 397 36.89 22.29 19.54
C ALA A 397 36.58 22.22 18.03
N ALA A 398 37.50 21.67 17.24
CA ALA A 398 37.25 21.39 15.83
C ALA A 398 36.33 20.17 15.69
N THR A 399 35.27 20.30 14.90
CA THR A 399 34.29 19.24 14.62
C THR A 399 33.89 19.24 13.14
N VAL A 400 32.94 18.40 12.74
CA VAL A 400 32.31 18.42 11.41
C VAL A 400 30.82 18.72 11.61
N GLY A 401 30.30 19.64 10.79
CA GLY A 401 28.91 20.04 10.77
C GLY A 401 28.28 19.81 9.40
N VAL A 402 26.95 19.84 9.36
CA VAL A 402 26.17 19.56 8.14
C VAL A 402 25.76 20.90 7.51
N ARG A 403 26.38 21.25 6.37
CA ARG A 403 26.04 22.44 5.59
C ARG A 403 24.90 22.12 4.64
N TRP A 404 23.79 22.84 4.76
CA TRP A 404 22.64 22.73 3.90
C TRP A 404 22.35 24.04 3.16
N TYR A 405 21.66 23.92 2.03
CA TYR A 405 21.22 25.04 1.19
C TYR A 405 19.76 24.86 0.78
N GLU A 406 19.06 25.97 0.62
CA GLU A 406 17.85 26.06 -0.21
C GLU A 406 18.08 27.08 -1.32
N LEU A 407 17.93 26.63 -2.56
CA LEU A 407 17.90 27.48 -3.74
C LEU A 407 16.45 27.67 -4.20
N ARG A 408 16.11 28.87 -4.67
CA ARG A 408 14.84 29.15 -5.36
C ARG A 408 15.10 29.31 -6.85
N ILE A 409 14.25 28.73 -7.68
CA ILE A 409 14.29 28.93 -9.13
C ILE A 409 13.29 30.03 -9.51
N SER A 410 13.71 30.95 -10.37
CA SER A 410 12.88 32.01 -10.93
C SER A 410 13.18 32.16 -12.41
N SER A 411 12.16 32.05 -13.27
CA SER A 411 12.29 32.06 -14.73
C SER A 411 13.35 31.06 -15.26
N GLY A 412 13.49 29.91 -14.60
CA GLY A 412 14.47 28.88 -14.94
C GLY A 412 15.92 29.17 -14.50
N ALA A 413 16.16 30.18 -13.65
CA ALA A 413 17.47 30.45 -13.05
C ALA A 413 17.44 30.19 -11.53
N ALA A 414 18.39 29.39 -11.04
CA ALA A 414 18.52 29.08 -9.60
C ALA A 414 19.28 30.18 -8.85
N SER A 415 18.88 30.44 -7.60
CA SER A 415 19.44 31.49 -6.76
C SER A 415 19.42 31.11 -5.28
N MET A 416 20.40 31.57 -4.49
CA MET A 416 20.48 31.28 -3.05
C MET A 416 19.35 31.98 -2.28
N PHE A 417 18.57 31.24 -1.51
CA PHE A 417 17.50 31.80 -0.66
C PHE A 417 17.83 31.67 0.83
N GLN A 418 18.31 30.51 1.28
CA GLN A 418 18.89 30.35 2.62
C GLN A 418 19.92 29.23 2.68
N GLN A 419 20.76 29.25 3.72
CA GLN A 419 21.81 28.26 3.96
C GLN A 419 22.25 28.31 5.42
N GLY A 420 22.76 27.19 5.94
CA GLY A 420 23.29 27.11 7.31
C GLY A 420 24.20 25.91 7.52
N THR A 421 25.09 25.97 8.50
CA THR A 421 25.84 24.80 8.98
C THR A 421 25.35 24.39 10.36
N TYR A 422 24.83 23.17 10.48
CA TYR A 422 24.35 22.64 11.74
C TYR A 422 25.47 21.95 12.53
N ALA A 423 25.86 22.54 13.67
CA ALA A 423 26.81 21.97 14.62
C ALA A 423 26.55 22.52 16.05
N PRO A 424 25.44 22.10 16.71
CA PRO A 424 25.01 22.67 17.99
C PRO A 424 25.92 22.35 19.19
N ASP A 425 26.88 21.43 19.03
CA ASP A 425 27.84 20.99 20.05
C ASP A 425 29.18 20.54 19.42
N ALA A 426 30.05 19.90 20.20
CA ALA A 426 31.36 19.39 19.75
C ALA A 426 31.34 17.96 19.17
N ASN A 427 30.17 17.34 18.97
CA ASN A 427 30.04 16.07 18.25
C ASN A 427 30.09 16.31 16.72
N TYR A 428 30.55 15.29 15.99
CA TYR A 428 30.72 15.34 14.54
C TYR A 428 29.45 14.84 13.87
N ARG A 429 28.93 15.61 12.90
CA ARG A 429 27.72 15.30 12.13
C ARG A 429 28.05 15.28 10.63
N TRP A 430 27.79 14.16 9.96
CA TRP A 430 28.15 13.95 8.55
C TRP A 430 27.19 12.94 7.89
N MET A 431 27.39 12.63 6.60
CA MET A 431 26.56 11.67 5.85
C MET A 431 25.08 12.10 5.79
N GLY A 432 24.83 13.40 5.67
CA GLY A 432 23.49 13.96 5.79
C GLY A 432 22.61 13.75 4.56
N SER A 433 21.29 13.71 4.77
CA SER A 433 20.28 13.71 3.70
C SER A 433 19.12 14.66 4.06
N ILE A 434 18.53 15.28 3.06
CA ILE A 434 17.63 16.43 3.20
C ILE A 434 16.46 16.35 2.21
N ALA A 435 15.27 16.74 2.66
CA ALA A 435 14.06 16.81 1.84
C ALA A 435 13.09 17.89 2.35
N MET A 436 12.01 18.17 1.63
CA MET A 436 11.05 19.24 1.94
C MET A 436 9.59 18.82 1.64
N ASP A 437 8.68 19.08 2.57
CA ASP A 437 7.25 18.71 2.44
C ASP A 437 6.39 19.79 1.75
N LYS A 438 5.09 19.50 1.59
CA LYS A 438 4.12 20.38 0.91
C LYS A 438 3.86 21.73 1.57
N LEU A 439 4.34 21.98 2.80
CA LEU A 439 4.28 23.29 3.43
C LEU A 439 5.62 24.05 3.38
N GLY A 440 6.70 23.38 2.98
CA GLY A 440 8.05 23.93 3.04
C GLY A 440 8.74 23.69 4.38
N ASP A 441 8.23 22.75 5.19
CA ASP A 441 8.98 22.24 6.32
C ASP A 441 10.12 21.37 5.78
N ILE A 442 11.34 21.56 6.29
CA ILE A 442 12.56 20.89 5.83
C ILE A 442 13.04 19.94 6.93
N ALA A 443 13.29 18.68 6.58
CA ALA A 443 13.95 17.71 7.46
C ALA A 443 15.39 17.45 7.00
N LEU A 444 16.29 17.25 7.97
CA LEU A 444 17.73 17.03 7.75
C LEU A 444 18.24 15.93 8.70
N GLY A 445 18.48 14.73 8.17
CA GLY A 445 19.01 13.57 8.89
C GLY A 445 20.51 13.39 8.66
N TYR A 446 21.23 12.81 9.63
CA TYR A 446 22.69 12.56 9.54
C TYR A 446 23.18 11.52 10.57
N SER A 447 24.40 11.02 10.34
CA SER A 447 25.15 10.26 11.35
C SER A 447 25.82 11.20 12.37
N VAL A 448 25.92 10.78 13.63
CA VAL A 448 26.60 11.50 14.72
C VAL A 448 27.64 10.62 15.42
N SER A 449 28.80 11.18 15.80
CA SER A 449 29.86 10.46 16.51
C SER A 449 30.82 11.43 17.24
N SER A 450 31.54 10.93 18.25
CA SER A 450 32.70 11.63 18.83
C SER A 450 33.66 10.64 19.49
N SER A 451 34.67 11.11 20.22
CA SER A 451 35.50 10.25 21.07
C SER A 451 34.74 9.65 22.27
N THR A 452 33.49 10.09 22.52
CA THR A 452 32.64 9.66 23.63
C THR A 452 31.23 9.21 23.21
N VAL A 453 30.75 9.63 22.03
CA VAL A 453 29.48 9.18 21.43
C VAL A 453 29.78 8.17 20.32
N TYR A 454 29.18 6.98 20.39
CA TYR A 454 29.30 5.97 19.33
C TYR A 454 28.52 6.40 18.07
N PRO A 455 28.99 6.04 16.85
CA PRO A 455 28.28 6.27 15.60
C PRO A 455 26.80 5.88 15.63
N GLY A 456 25.94 6.90 15.69
CA GLY A 456 24.48 6.80 15.77
C GLY A 456 23.79 7.74 14.79
N ILE A 457 22.47 7.86 14.94
CA ILE A 457 21.58 8.50 13.98
C ILE A 457 20.83 9.66 14.66
N ARG A 458 20.82 10.82 14.00
CA ARG A 458 20.12 12.05 14.42
C ARG A 458 19.39 12.68 13.25
N TYR A 459 18.41 13.53 13.56
CA TYR A 459 17.84 14.47 12.60
C TYR A 459 17.48 15.79 13.28
N THR A 460 17.48 16.86 12.50
CA THR A 460 16.83 18.13 12.85
C THR A 460 15.90 18.53 11.71
N GLY A 461 15.28 19.70 11.82
CA GLY A 461 14.43 20.28 10.80
C GLY A 461 14.17 21.76 11.05
N ARG A 462 13.31 22.33 10.21
CA ARG A 462 12.82 23.71 10.33
C ARG A 462 11.51 23.89 9.60
N VAL A 463 10.66 24.79 10.09
CA VAL A 463 9.43 25.24 9.44
C VAL A 463 9.64 26.58 8.70
N PRO A 464 8.78 27.00 7.76
CA PRO A 464 8.90 28.29 7.07
C PRO A 464 8.95 29.52 7.97
N SER A 465 8.38 29.45 9.19
CA SER A 465 8.41 30.56 10.16
C SER A 465 9.73 30.72 10.91
N ASP A 466 10.65 29.75 10.83
CA ASP A 466 11.93 29.82 11.54
C ASP A 466 12.88 30.82 10.87
N PRO A 467 13.78 31.47 11.62
CA PRO A 467 14.78 32.37 11.06
C PRO A 467 15.57 31.71 9.92
N LEU A 468 15.67 32.41 8.78
CA LEU A 468 16.32 31.88 7.58
C LEU A 468 17.77 31.47 7.88
N GLY A 469 18.16 30.28 7.40
CA GLY A 469 19.48 29.69 7.64
C GLY A 469 19.65 29.02 9.01
N THR A 470 18.60 28.93 9.83
CA THR A 470 18.61 28.18 11.10
C THR A 470 17.74 26.92 11.05
N MET A 471 18.09 25.94 11.88
CA MET A 471 17.36 24.70 12.15
C MET A 471 17.00 24.60 13.64
N GLU A 472 15.96 23.85 14.01
CA GLU A 472 15.58 23.56 15.39
C GLU A 472 16.64 22.70 16.13
N ALA A 473 16.44 22.35 17.41
CA ALA A 473 17.32 21.39 18.07
C ALA A 473 17.04 19.94 17.62
N GLU A 474 18.09 19.16 17.41
CA GLU A 474 18.00 17.79 16.90
C GLU A 474 17.25 16.82 17.84
N THR A 475 16.77 15.71 17.26
CA THR A 475 16.17 14.58 17.98
C THR A 475 16.98 13.30 17.79
N ASP A 476 17.08 12.55 18.88
CA ASP A 476 17.76 11.27 18.98
C ASP A 476 16.93 10.15 18.33
N LEU A 477 17.28 9.77 17.10
CA LEU A 477 16.60 8.69 16.36
C LEU A 477 17.08 7.32 16.82
N LEU A 478 18.40 7.14 16.94
CA LEU A 478 19.02 5.94 17.47
C LEU A 478 20.46 6.18 17.92
N ASP A 479 20.88 5.55 19.02
CA ASP A 479 22.27 5.55 19.48
C ASP A 479 23.08 4.36 18.96
N GLY A 480 24.37 4.61 18.68
CA GLY A 480 25.32 3.56 18.38
C GLY A 480 25.67 2.71 19.61
N GLY A 481 25.73 1.40 19.42
CA GLY A 481 26.24 0.44 20.41
C GLY A 481 27.74 0.12 20.26
N GLY A 482 28.44 0.72 19.29
CA GLY A 482 29.85 0.42 19.05
C GLY A 482 30.55 1.23 17.97
N SER A 483 31.86 1.03 17.86
CA SER A 483 32.75 1.68 16.89
C SER A 483 33.14 0.71 15.77
N GLN A 484 33.20 1.20 14.53
CA GLN A 484 33.72 0.46 13.40
C GLN A 484 35.26 0.42 13.41
N GLY A 485 35.81 -0.73 13.03
CA GLY A 485 37.21 -1.07 13.09
C GLY A 485 37.59 -1.80 14.37
N THR A 486 38.64 -2.61 14.29
CA THR A 486 39.31 -3.21 15.46
C THR A 486 40.80 -2.89 15.42
N ALA A 487 41.51 -3.11 16.53
CA ALA A 487 42.95 -2.86 16.60
C ALA A 487 43.77 -3.66 15.57
N GLY A 488 43.24 -4.78 15.05
CA GLY A 488 43.88 -5.59 14.00
C GLY A 488 43.35 -5.33 12.57
N HIS A 489 42.13 -4.81 12.41
CA HIS A 489 41.51 -4.55 11.11
C HIS A 489 40.91 -3.14 11.09
N LYS A 490 41.57 -2.25 10.34
CA LYS A 490 41.15 -0.87 10.13
C LYS A 490 40.10 -0.82 9.02
N LEU A 491 38.89 -0.40 9.36
CA LEU A 491 37.80 -0.19 8.41
C LEU A 491 37.36 1.28 8.55
N ALA A 492 37.50 2.05 7.47
CA ALA A 492 37.35 3.51 7.49
C ALA A 492 36.10 4.01 6.74
N ARG A 493 35.66 3.28 5.71
CA ARG A 493 34.47 3.58 4.92
C ARG A 493 33.23 3.45 5.83
N TRP A 494 32.49 4.55 6.00
CA TRP A 494 31.18 4.56 6.65
C TRP A 494 30.13 4.12 5.62
N GLY A 495 29.18 4.99 5.22
CA GLY A 495 28.45 4.93 3.95
C GLY A 495 29.01 5.88 2.89
N ASP A 496 28.60 5.72 1.62
CA ASP A 496 28.77 6.75 0.58
C ASP A 496 27.57 7.71 0.45
N TYR A 497 26.38 7.32 0.94
CA TYR A 497 25.19 8.19 1.03
C TYR A 497 24.23 7.62 2.09
N SER A 498 23.31 8.47 2.54
CA SER A 498 22.09 8.09 3.25
C SER A 498 20.91 8.80 2.59
N THR A 499 19.69 8.28 2.72
CA THR A 499 18.54 8.79 1.95
C THR A 499 17.37 9.20 2.81
N MET A 500 16.88 10.42 2.54
CA MET A 500 15.58 10.93 2.96
C MET A 500 14.66 11.07 1.74
N SER A 501 13.41 10.63 1.86
CA SER A 501 12.35 10.78 0.84
C SER A 501 11.03 11.22 1.49
N VAL A 502 10.16 11.89 0.74
CA VAL A 502 8.82 12.31 1.20
C VAL A 502 7.76 11.31 0.74
N ASP A 503 6.80 11.02 1.61
CA ASP A 503 5.72 10.09 1.36
C ASP A 503 4.73 10.62 0.29
N PRO A 504 4.60 9.96 -0.88
CA PRO A 504 3.77 10.45 -1.97
C PRO A 504 2.25 10.33 -1.70
N VAL A 505 1.82 9.78 -0.56
CA VAL A 505 0.40 9.62 -0.19
C VAL A 505 -0.12 10.80 0.63
N ASP A 506 0.67 11.34 1.57
CA ASP A 506 0.29 12.49 2.39
C ASP A 506 1.08 13.76 2.11
N ASP A 507 2.22 13.64 1.41
CA ASP A 507 3.13 14.72 1.01
C ASP A 507 3.59 15.58 2.23
N CYS A 508 3.66 14.93 3.40
CA CYS A 508 4.09 15.44 4.72
C CYS A 508 5.11 14.52 5.42
N THR A 509 4.99 13.20 5.26
CA THR A 509 5.75 12.24 6.06
C THR A 509 7.12 11.95 5.44
N PHE A 510 8.17 12.30 6.16
CA PHE A 510 9.54 11.99 5.81
C PHE A 510 9.86 10.54 6.16
N TRP A 511 10.62 9.88 5.30
CA TRP A 511 11.20 8.56 5.51
C TRP A 511 12.71 8.66 5.38
N TYR A 512 13.44 8.31 6.44
CA TYR A 512 14.89 8.41 6.52
C TYR A 512 15.54 7.06 6.84
N THR A 513 16.66 6.76 6.17
CA THR A 513 17.47 5.58 6.45
C THR A 513 18.98 5.85 6.40
N THR A 514 19.73 5.27 7.33
CA THR A 514 21.20 5.37 7.40
C THR A 514 21.81 4.26 8.30
N GLU A 515 23.15 4.21 8.35
CA GLU A 515 23.97 3.25 9.10
C GLU A 515 24.06 3.56 10.61
N TYR A 516 24.20 2.51 11.42
CA TYR A 516 24.72 2.51 12.78
C TYR A 516 25.40 1.16 13.11
N LEU A 517 26.13 1.07 14.23
CA LEU A 517 26.63 -0.22 14.74
C LEU A 517 25.89 -0.65 16.02
N LYS A 518 25.50 -1.93 16.07
CA LYS A 518 24.95 -2.58 17.29
C LYS A 518 26.04 -2.93 18.33
N SER A 519 27.28 -3.09 17.89
CA SER A 519 28.45 -3.41 18.72
C SER A 519 29.76 -3.07 17.99
N SER A 520 30.88 -2.90 18.69
CA SER A 520 32.15 -2.58 18.02
C SER A 520 32.67 -3.78 17.20
N GLY A 521 33.15 -3.54 15.98
CA GLY A 521 33.58 -4.63 15.10
C GLY A 521 34.00 -4.19 13.69
N THR A 522 34.01 -5.13 12.76
CA THR A 522 34.25 -4.93 11.32
C THR A 522 33.27 -5.77 10.52
N PHE A 523 32.71 -5.25 9.43
CA PHE A 523 31.66 -5.90 8.64
C PHE A 523 30.48 -6.36 9.50
N ASN A 524 30.08 -5.50 10.45
CA ASN A 524 28.98 -5.74 11.39
C ASN A 524 28.03 -4.53 11.51
N TRP A 525 27.99 -3.72 10.45
CA TRP A 525 27.07 -2.59 10.33
C TRP A 525 25.61 -3.02 10.38
N SER A 526 24.74 -2.07 10.70
CA SER A 526 23.29 -2.21 10.69
C SER A 526 22.68 -0.94 10.11
N THR A 527 21.50 -1.04 9.53
CA THR A 527 20.77 0.15 9.07
C THR A 527 19.48 0.29 9.86
N ARG A 528 18.98 1.51 9.96
CA ARG A 528 17.68 1.82 10.54
C ARG A 528 16.80 2.47 9.50
N VAL A 529 15.50 2.21 9.54
CA VAL A 529 14.48 2.93 8.78
C VAL A 529 13.54 3.57 9.79
N ALA A 530 13.28 4.87 9.63
CA ALA A 530 12.27 5.55 10.44
C ALA A 530 11.52 6.60 9.62
N SER A 531 10.27 6.85 10.01
CA SER A 531 9.45 7.93 9.47
C SER A 531 9.04 8.93 10.54
N PHE A 532 8.79 10.17 10.14
CA PHE A 532 8.36 11.27 11.01
C PHE A 532 7.78 12.42 10.16
N ARG A 533 7.03 13.32 10.77
CA ARG A 533 6.45 14.51 10.11
C ARG A 533 6.32 15.68 11.07
N PHE A 534 6.29 16.90 10.58
CA PHE A 534 6.01 18.08 11.41
C PHE A 534 4.51 18.20 11.72
N PRO A 535 4.08 18.62 12.93
CA PRO A 535 2.69 18.90 13.26
C PRO A 535 2.08 20.07 12.46
N SER A 536 2.92 20.94 11.90
CA SER A 536 2.55 22.00 10.96
C SER A 536 1.95 21.43 9.68
N CYS A 537 2.48 20.31 9.17
CA CYS A 537 1.96 19.62 7.98
C CYS A 537 0.86 18.62 8.38
N PRO A 538 -0.44 18.97 8.22
CA PRO A 538 -1.51 18.07 8.62
C PRO A 538 -1.58 16.86 7.69
N ALA A 539 -1.64 15.67 8.30
CA ALA A 539 -2.13 14.47 7.65
C ALA A 539 -3.59 14.72 7.22
N VAL A 540 -3.76 14.98 5.92
CA VAL A 540 -4.95 15.48 5.19
C VAL A 540 -6.11 15.92 6.08
N VAL A 541 -5.94 17.06 6.76
CA VAL A 541 -7.07 17.82 7.33
C VAL A 541 -7.65 18.69 6.21
N PRO A 542 -8.94 18.52 5.83
CA PRO A 542 -9.56 19.39 4.84
C PRO A 542 -9.50 20.87 5.28
N PRO A 543 -8.93 21.79 4.48
CA PRO A 543 -8.77 23.18 4.89
C PRO A 543 -10.11 23.86 5.20
N ALA A 544 -10.16 24.63 6.28
CA ALA A 544 -11.32 25.43 6.64
C ALA A 544 -11.53 26.55 5.61
N THR A 545 -12.54 26.41 4.75
CA THR A 545 -12.87 27.40 3.73
C THR A 545 -13.45 28.66 4.35
N SER A 546 -12.85 29.80 4.02
CA SER A 546 -13.25 31.12 4.53
C SER A 546 -14.56 31.59 3.91
N THR A 547 -15.41 32.24 4.71
CA THR A 547 -16.75 32.68 4.31
C THR A 547 -16.70 33.68 3.14
N PRO A 548 -17.26 33.36 1.95
CA PRO A 548 -17.32 34.32 0.86
C PRO A 548 -18.37 35.41 1.16
N THR A 549 -17.94 36.67 1.20
CA THR A 549 -18.87 37.81 1.32
C THR A 549 -19.68 37.94 0.03
N ALA A 550 -21.01 37.90 0.15
CA ALA A 550 -21.91 37.87 -1.00
C ALA A 550 -21.78 39.13 -1.89
N THR A 551 -21.55 38.91 -3.19
CA THR A 551 -21.66 39.94 -4.24
C THR A 551 -22.96 39.69 -5.02
N ALA A 552 -23.67 40.77 -5.38
CA ALA A 552 -25.07 40.71 -5.80
C ALA A 552 -25.31 39.98 -7.14
N THR A 553 -26.41 39.25 -7.23
CA THR A 553 -26.78 38.39 -8.37
C THR A 553 -27.23 39.19 -9.60
N GLY A 554 -26.63 38.93 -10.75
CA GLY A 554 -27.15 39.38 -12.05
C GLY A 554 -28.28 38.48 -12.54
N SER A 555 -29.48 39.03 -12.74
CA SER A 555 -30.65 38.27 -13.23
C SER A 555 -30.60 38.07 -14.75
N SER A 556 -30.78 36.84 -15.23
CA SER A 556 -31.04 36.53 -16.64
C SER A 556 -32.52 36.15 -16.86
N THR A 557 -33.07 36.49 -18.03
CA THR A 557 -34.49 36.30 -18.36
C THR A 557 -34.65 35.19 -19.40
N ALA A 558 -35.66 34.33 -19.25
CA ALA A 558 -35.93 33.22 -20.16
C ALA A 558 -36.72 33.63 -21.43
N THR A 559 -36.46 32.97 -22.56
CA THR A 559 -37.27 33.03 -23.81
C THR A 559 -37.25 31.65 -24.50
N PRO A 560 -38.37 31.12 -25.07
CA PRO A 560 -38.50 29.73 -25.53
C PRO A 560 -38.40 29.50 -27.06
N THR A 561 -38.51 28.23 -27.50
CA THR A 561 -38.40 27.74 -28.90
C THR A 561 -39.73 27.21 -29.48
N PRO A 562 -40.04 27.50 -30.77
CA PRO A 562 -40.54 26.50 -31.75
C PRO A 562 -40.08 26.83 -33.23
N THR A 563 -40.40 26.18 -34.37
CA THR A 563 -41.25 25.02 -34.76
C THR A 563 -40.81 24.40 -36.13
N SER A 564 -40.90 23.06 -36.26
CA SER A 564 -41.32 22.22 -37.45
C SER A 564 -41.10 22.60 -38.95
N THR A 565 -40.45 21.67 -39.71
CA THR A 565 -40.94 20.99 -40.97
C THR A 565 -41.06 21.83 -42.29
N PRO A 566 -40.80 21.36 -43.56
CA PRO A 566 -41.09 20.04 -44.19
C PRO A 566 -40.05 19.44 -45.20
N THR A 567 -40.47 18.42 -45.99
CA THR A 567 -39.68 17.54 -46.90
C THR A 567 -40.15 17.61 -48.37
N ASN A 568 -39.39 17.09 -49.36
CA ASN A 568 -39.93 16.68 -50.69
C ASN A 568 -39.08 15.61 -51.46
N THR A 569 -39.71 14.94 -52.46
CA THR A 569 -39.26 13.72 -53.21
C THR A 569 -39.66 13.78 -54.72
N HIS A 570 -39.67 12.81 -55.66
CA HIS A 570 -39.88 11.33 -55.77
C HIS A 570 -39.30 10.76 -57.12
N THR A 571 -39.68 9.54 -57.56
CA THR A 571 -39.33 8.75 -58.83
C THR A 571 -38.38 7.56 -58.53
N ALA A 572 -38.49 6.31 -59.04
CA ALA A 572 -39.50 5.45 -59.75
C ALA A 572 -39.08 3.94 -59.54
N THR A 573 -39.82 2.82 -59.74
CA THR A 573 -40.95 2.38 -60.61
C THR A 573 -40.48 1.97 -62.03
N PRO A 574 -40.78 0.77 -62.63
CA PRO A 574 -42.05 -0.01 -62.58
C PRO A 574 -41.95 -1.56 -62.42
N THR A 575 -42.97 -2.44 -62.56
CA THR A 575 -44.41 -2.50 -62.11
C THR A 575 -45.06 -3.84 -62.57
N ASN A 576 -45.83 -4.56 -61.71
CA ASN A 576 -47.14 -5.22 -62.01
C ASN A 576 -47.68 -6.09 -60.84
N VAL A 577 -48.99 -6.06 -60.53
CA VAL A 577 -49.63 -6.77 -59.37
C VAL A 577 -51.12 -7.13 -59.60
N PRO A 578 -51.50 -8.44 -59.56
CA PRO A 578 -52.85 -8.89 -59.12
C PRO A 578 -52.86 -10.28 -58.39
N PRO A 579 -54.00 -10.79 -57.85
CA PRO A 579 -54.94 -10.14 -56.92
C PRO A 579 -55.38 -11.01 -55.68
N THR A 580 -55.55 -10.35 -54.52
CA THR A 580 -56.54 -10.58 -53.42
C THR A 580 -57.16 -11.96 -53.08
N SER A 581 -57.18 -12.36 -51.78
CA SER A 581 -58.36 -12.21 -50.86
C SER A 581 -58.37 -13.12 -49.59
N SER A 582 -59.10 -12.66 -48.54
CA SER A 582 -59.75 -13.43 -47.44
C SER A 582 -58.92 -14.05 -46.27
N PRO A 583 -59.56 -14.46 -45.12
CA PRO A 583 -58.96 -14.29 -43.77
C PRO A 583 -58.92 -15.53 -42.82
N THR A 584 -58.49 -15.29 -41.58
CA THR A 584 -58.59 -16.05 -40.30
C THR A 584 -59.89 -16.88 -40.16
N PRO A 585 -59.94 -18.13 -39.59
CA PRO A 585 -59.50 -18.41 -38.20
C PRO A 585 -59.09 -19.87 -37.74
N THR A 586 -58.67 -19.94 -36.47
CA THR A 586 -58.47 -21.01 -35.44
C THR A 586 -58.50 -22.56 -35.67
N ARG A 587 -57.53 -23.24 -34.99
CA ARG A 587 -57.66 -24.38 -34.03
C ARG A 587 -57.47 -25.88 -34.46
N ALA A 588 -56.25 -26.39 -34.19
CA ALA A 588 -55.89 -27.77 -33.69
C ALA A 588 -56.20 -29.00 -34.61
N PRO A 589 -55.81 -30.27 -34.27
CA PRO A 589 -54.97 -30.81 -33.17
C PRO A 589 -53.89 -31.88 -33.56
N THR A 590 -53.18 -32.42 -32.55
CA THR A 590 -52.55 -33.78 -32.42
C THR A 590 -51.36 -34.26 -33.29
N ASN A 591 -50.37 -34.84 -32.57
CA ASN A 591 -49.54 -36.05 -32.83
C ASN A 591 -48.81 -36.19 -34.21
N THR A 592 -47.50 -36.44 -34.29
CA THR A 592 -46.77 -37.60 -33.71
C THR A 592 -45.25 -37.46 -33.90
N PRO A 593 -44.40 -37.90 -32.95
CA PRO A 593 -43.02 -38.35 -33.22
C PRO A 593 -42.87 -39.89 -33.05
N THR A 594 -42.02 -40.52 -33.87
CA THR A 594 -41.90 -41.99 -33.94
C THR A 594 -40.91 -42.58 -32.92
N VAL A 595 -41.27 -43.76 -32.39
CA VAL A 595 -40.57 -44.54 -31.35
C VAL A 595 -39.27 -45.20 -31.83
N THR A 596 -38.28 -45.32 -30.94
CA THR A 596 -37.46 -46.54 -30.74
C THR A 596 -36.93 -46.57 -29.29
N ASN A 597 -36.87 -47.76 -28.69
CA ASN A 597 -36.73 -47.96 -27.24
C ASN A 597 -35.33 -48.41 -26.80
N THR A 598 -35.09 -48.35 -25.47
CA THR A 598 -34.46 -49.38 -24.58
C THR A 598 -33.40 -48.76 -23.66
N ALA A 599 -33.32 -49.03 -22.36
CA ALA A 599 -34.32 -49.39 -21.32
C ALA A 599 -33.62 -49.24 -19.95
N THR A 600 -34.35 -48.85 -18.89
CA THR A 600 -33.77 -48.75 -17.53
C THR A 600 -34.75 -49.31 -16.50
N SER A 601 -34.28 -50.23 -15.67
CA SER A 601 -35.07 -50.92 -14.65
C SER A 601 -34.69 -50.49 -13.22
N THR A 602 -35.68 -50.19 -12.39
CA THR A 602 -35.55 -50.10 -10.92
C THR A 602 -35.23 -51.48 -10.32
N PRO A 603 -34.67 -51.54 -9.09
CA PRO A 603 -35.54 -51.92 -7.96
C PRO A 603 -35.20 -51.18 -6.64
N THR A 604 -35.86 -51.56 -5.53
CA THR A 604 -35.75 -50.88 -4.23
C THR A 604 -35.90 -51.88 -3.05
N LYS A 605 -35.27 -51.58 -1.90
CA LYS A 605 -35.41 -52.20 -0.55
C LYS A 605 -34.75 -53.57 -0.24
N THR A 606 -33.77 -53.54 0.70
CA THR A 606 -33.61 -54.32 1.99
C THR A 606 -33.85 -55.85 2.05
N PRO A 607 -33.30 -56.66 3.01
CA PRO A 607 -32.46 -56.34 4.21
C PRO A 607 -31.35 -57.38 4.66
N THR A 608 -30.70 -57.14 5.83
CA THR A 608 -30.28 -58.12 6.89
C THR A 608 -29.09 -59.13 6.74
N VAL A 609 -27.98 -58.83 7.47
CA VAL A 609 -27.16 -59.68 8.41
C VAL A 609 -26.35 -60.95 7.97
N THR A 610 -25.01 -60.84 8.04
CA THR A 610 -23.96 -61.71 8.66
C THR A 610 -23.93 -63.26 8.53
N ASN A 611 -22.85 -63.85 7.94
CA ASN A 611 -21.81 -64.63 8.67
C ASN A 611 -20.59 -65.21 7.86
N THR A 612 -19.37 -65.07 8.42
CA THR A 612 -18.21 -66.01 8.52
C THR A 612 -17.73 -66.96 7.38
N ALA A 613 -16.56 -66.60 6.81
CA ALA A 613 -15.32 -67.38 6.49
C ALA A 613 -15.29 -68.79 5.84
N THR A 614 -14.32 -69.04 4.93
CA THR A 614 -13.11 -69.92 5.13
C THR A 614 -12.17 -69.93 3.88
N SER A 615 -10.91 -70.34 4.05
CA SER A 615 -9.76 -70.36 3.10
C SER A 615 -9.93 -71.25 1.85
N THR A 616 -9.04 -71.23 0.84
CA THR A 616 -7.74 -71.97 0.76
C THR A 616 -7.22 -71.81 -0.70
N ALA A 617 -5.95 -71.69 -1.14
CA ALA A 617 -4.55 -71.68 -0.62
C ALA A 617 -3.63 -71.02 -1.71
N THR A 618 -2.28 -71.03 -1.73
CA THR A 618 -1.17 -70.76 -0.77
C THR A 618 0.16 -71.21 -1.43
N ASN A 619 1.22 -70.38 -1.42
CA ASN A 619 2.66 -70.74 -1.37
C ASN A 619 3.47 -69.42 -1.17
N VAL A 620 4.27 -69.08 -0.13
CA VAL A 620 5.20 -69.77 0.82
C VAL A 620 6.68 -69.59 0.41
N PRO A 621 7.62 -69.11 1.28
CA PRO A 621 7.48 -68.34 2.55
C PRO A 621 8.61 -67.30 2.94
N THR A 622 8.35 -66.51 4.00
CA THR A 622 9.28 -65.97 5.06
C THR A 622 10.60 -65.21 4.78
N ALA A 623 10.58 -63.89 5.04
CA ALA A 623 11.32 -63.08 6.04
C ALA A 623 12.77 -63.42 6.55
N THR A 624 13.62 -62.38 6.75
CA THR A 624 14.18 -61.90 8.07
C THR A 624 15.22 -60.73 7.93
N ASN A 625 15.21 -59.84 8.94
CA ASN A 625 16.09 -58.68 9.33
C ASN A 625 17.54 -58.50 8.81
N THR A 626 17.90 -57.25 8.42
CA THR A 626 18.91 -56.30 9.01
C THR A 626 20.30 -56.82 9.51
N PRO A 627 21.49 -56.15 9.28
CA PRO A 627 21.91 -55.14 8.26
C PRO A 627 23.39 -55.25 7.72
N THR A 628 23.80 -54.30 6.84
CA THR A 628 25.17 -53.70 6.63
C THR A 628 26.33 -54.42 5.86
N SER A 629 26.73 -53.84 4.71
CA SER A 629 28.08 -53.86 4.01
C SER A 629 28.70 -55.19 3.51
N THR A 630 29.32 -55.31 2.32
CA THR A 630 30.60 -54.67 1.88
C THR A 630 30.84 -54.78 0.34
N ALA A 631 31.85 -54.09 -0.20
CA ALA A 631 32.22 -53.89 -1.63
C ALA A 631 32.85 -55.14 -2.35
N THR A 632 33.32 -55.17 -3.63
CA THR A 632 34.25 -54.24 -4.34
C THR A 632 34.37 -54.54 -5.87
N ASN A 633 34.69 -53.52 -6.72
CA ASN A 633 35.69 -53.52 -7.84
C ASN A 633 35.47 -52.33 -8.83
N VAL A 634 36.20 -51.19 -8.80
CA VAL A 634 37.62 -50.94 -9.18
C VAL A 634 37.86 -51.18 -10.70
N PRO A 635 38.35 -50.20 -11.52
CA PRO A 635 39.72 -49.66 -11.35
C PRO A 635 40.07 -48.18 -11.75
N THR A 636 40.79 -47.51 -10.82
CA THR A 636 41.95 -46.56 -11.03
C THR A 636 41.75 -45.22 -11.80
N VAL A 637 42.56 -44.15 -11.68
CA VAL A 637 43.95 -43.90 -11.15
C VAL A 637 43.94 -42.58 -10.31
N THR A 638 44.18 -42.53 -8.99
CA THR A 638 45.44 -42.47 -8.20
C THR A 638 46.21 -41.13 -8.14
N ASN A 639 46.23 -40.46 -6.97
CA ASN A 639 47.46 -40.03 -6.22
C ASN A 639 47.16 -39.27 -4.90
N THR A 640 48.09 -39.29 -3.92
CA THR A 640 47.96 -38.67 -2.57
C THR A 640 49.35 -38.49 -1.90
N PRO A 641 49.58 -37.43 -1.10
CA PRO A 641 49.96 -37.61 0.34
C PRO A 641 49.32 -36.55 1.28
N THR A 642 49.05 -36.66 2.59
CA THR A 642 49.39 -37.56 3.74
C THR A 642 50.18 -36.81 4.85
N SER A 643 49.60 -36.64 6.06
CA SER A 643 50.30 -36.53 7.37
C SER A 643 49.32 -36.57 8.58
N THR A 644 49.85 -36.70 9.81
CA THR A 644 49.17 -37.17 11.05
C THR A 644 49.95 -36.73 12.32
N ALA A 645 49.50 -36.76 13.60
CA ALA A 645 48.22 -36.96 14.32
C ALA A 645 48.46 -36.68 15.85
N THR A 646 47.49 -36.93 16.77
CA THR A 646 47.65 -37.47 18.18
C THR A 646 46.74 -36.87 19.30
N LYS A 647 45.83 -37.70 19.85
CA LYS A 647 45.37 -37.94 21.26
C LYS A 647 45.47 -36.91 22.44
N VAL A 648 44.33 -36.77 23.17
CA VAL A 648 44.12 -36.89 24.68
C VAL A 648 44.67 -35.76 25.61
N PRO A 649 44.09 -35.43 26.81
CA PRO A 649 43.17 -36.18 27.72
C PRO A 649 41.87 -35.47 28.21
N THR A 650 41.17 -36.09 29.18
CA THR A 650 39.93 -35.65 29.86
C THR A 650 40.14 -35.54 31.38
N VAL A 651 39.47 -34.59 32.07
CA VAL A 651 39.30 -34.55 33.55
C VAL A 651 37.91 -33.99 33.92
N THR A 652 37.36 -34.38 35.07
CA THR A 652 36.04 -33.99 35.61
C THR A 652 36.17 -33.42 37.02
N ASN A 653 35.27 -32.53 37.47
CA ASN A 653 34.96 -32.32 38.91
C ASN A 653 33.64 -31.54 39.14
N THR A 654 33.09 -31.64 40.36
CA THR A 654 31.82 -31.02 40.83
C THR A 654 31.88 -30.83 42.36
N PRO A 655 31.37 -29.71 42.93
CA PRO A 655 30.41 -29.82 44.05
C PRO A 655 29.37 -28.66 44.14
N THR A 656 28.57 -28.64 45.22
CA THR A 656 27.25 -27.94 45.35
C THR A 656 27.08 -27.21 46.69
N SER A 657 26.40 -26.03 46.72
CA SER A 657 25.55 -25.46 47.82
C SER A 657 25.14 -23.99 47.48
N THR A 658 23.95 -23.41 47.70
CA THR A 658 22.82 -23.55 48.67
C THR A 658 23.03 -22.76 49.99
N ALA A 659 22.12 -21.95 50.56
CA ALA A 659 20.92 -21.17 50.14
C ALA A 659 20.38 -20.36 51.38
N THR A 660 19.56 -19.29 51.26
CA THR A 660 18.67 -18.68 52.32
C THR A 660 17.68 -17.61 51.75
N ALA A 661 16.68 -17.14 52.53
CA ALA A 661 15.42 -16.50 52.07
C ALA A 661 15.02 -15.13 52.69
N VAL A 662 14.11 -14.43 51.99
CA VAL A 662 13.01 -13.50 52.40
C VAL A 662 13.13 -12.65 53.68
N PRO A 663 12.85 -11.33 53.56
CA PRO A 663 11.84 -10.66 54.39
C PRO A 663 10.74 -9.94 53.56
N THR A 664 9.57 -9.72 54.17
CA THR A 664 8.37 -9.12 53.53
C THR A 664 8.28 -7.60 53.74
N ALA A 665 7.79 -6.86 52.74
CA ALA A 665 7.25 -5.50 52.87
C ALA A 665 6.00 -5.34 52.00
N THR A 666 5.08 -4.42 52.34
CA THR A 666 3.75 -4.31 51.70
C THR A 666 3.35 -2.87 51.42
N SER A 667 3.08 -2.54 50.15
CA SER A 667 2.32 -1.33 49.76
C SER A 667 1.87 -1.39 48.29
N THR A 668 0.55 -1.23 48.07
CA THR A 668 -0.14 -0.66 46.88
C THR A 668 0.53 -0.72 45.50
N ALA A 669 -0.12 -1.40 44.56
CA ALA A 669 0.23 -1.37 43.13
C ALA A 669 -0.35 -0.13 42.39
N PRO A 670 0.41 0.50 41.49
CA PRO A 670 -0.14 1.28 40.37
C PRO A 670 -0.57 0.36 39.22
N THR A 671 -1.43 0.85 38.33
CA THR A 671 -1.96 0.13 37.17
C THR A 671 -0.91 -0.17 36.10
N PRO A 672 -0.95 -1.33 35.41
CA PRO A 672 -0.21 -1.54 34.17
C PRO A 672 -0.71 -0.56 33.08
N PRO A 673 0.18 -0.01 32.23
CA PRO A 673 -0.25 0.79 31.08
C PRO A 673 -0.88 -0.09 30.00
N THR A 674 -1.97 0.39 29.41
CA THR A 674 -2.63 -0.24 28.25
C THR A 674 -1.68 -0.27 27.06
N GLN A 675 -1.48 -1.43 26.45
CA GLN A 675 -0.78 -1.53 25.17
C GLN A 675 -1.74 -1.10 24.05
N THR A 676 -1.38 -0.08 23.27
CA THR A 676 -2.11 0.34 22.08
C THR A 676 -1.54 -0.38 20.84
N PRO A 677 -2.30 -1.22 20.13
CA PRO A 677 -1.88 -1.76 18.84
C PRO A 677 -1.89 -0.66 17.77
N THR A 678 -0.83 -0.54 16.99
CA THR A 678 -0.76 0.43 15.87
C THR A 678 -1.52 -0.10 14.66
N ALA A 679 -2.25 0.78 13.97
CA ALA A 679 -3.22 0.40 12.94
C ALA A 679 -2.69 0.52 11.48
N THR A 680 -2.95 -0.52 10.69
CA THR A 680 -2.81 -0.60 9.24
C THR A 680 -4.08 -0.09 8.55
N ASN A 681 -3.96 0.91 7.67
CA ASN A 681 -5.09 1.51 6.92
C ASN A 681 -5.02 1.13 5.43
N ALA A 682 -6.11 0.63 4.84
CA ALA A 682 -6.26 0.64 3.38
C ALA A 682 -6.61 2.06 2.90
N ALA A 683 -5.99 2.51 1.81
CA ALA A 683 -6.14 3.89 1.32
C ALA A 683 -7.48 4.12 0.61
N THR A 684 -8.25 5.11 1.08
CA THR A 684 -9.47 5.59 0.42
C THR A 684 -9.14 6.39 -0.85
N PRO A 685 -9.68 6.06 -2.03
CA PRO A 685 -9.47 6.85 -3.25
C PRO A 685 -10.22 8.19 -3.13
N THR A 686 -9.49 9.30 -3.27
CA THR A 686 -10.08 10.66 -3.29
C THR A 686 -9.95 11.25 -4.69
N SER A 687 -10.92 10.96 -5.56
CA SER A 687 -11.00 11.51 -6.91
C SER A 687 -11.87 12.78 -6.94
N THR A 688 -11.35 13.88 -7.50
CA THR A 688 -12.16 15.07 -7.84
C THR A 688 -12.20 15.25 -9.37
N PRO A 689 -12.96 14.42 -10.11
CA PRO A 689 -13.07 14.55 -11.56
C PRO A 689 -13.97 15.72 -11.92
N THR A 690 -13.65 16.44 -13.00
CA THR A 690 -14.54 17.48 -13.52
C THR A 690 -15.52 16.89 -14.53
N SER A 691 -16.81 16.85 -14.15
CA SER A 691 -18.00 16.59 -14.98
C SER A 691 -18.25 15.17 -15.53
N THR A 692 -19.16 14.45 -14.87
CA THR A 692 -20.36 13.79 -15.45
C THR A 692 -21.20 13.22 -14.27
N PRO A 693 -22.55 13.25 -14.28
CA PRO A 693 -23.34 12.65 -13.20
C PRO A 693 -23.22 11.13 -13.22
N GLY A 694 -22.63 10.56 -12.16
CA GLY A 694 -22.44 9.12 -11.97
C GLY A 694 -22.48 8.75 -10.49
N ILE A 695 -22.28 7.46 -10.18
CA ILE A 695 -22.13 6.99 -8.80
C ILE A 695 -20.67 7.19 -8.37
N GLU A 696 -20.46 7.87 -7.25
CA GLU A 696 -19.13 8.03 -6.62
C GLU A 696 -19.04 7.02 -5.45
N VAL A 697 -17.89 6.36 -5.25
CA VAL A 697 -17.74 5.38 -4.15
C VAL A 697 -16.46 5.64 -3.35
N SER A 698 -16.54 5.54 -2.03
CA SER A 698 -15.40 5.63 -1.11
C SER A 698 -15.42 4.47 -0.13
N THR A 699 -14.26 3.91 0.20
CA THR A 699 -14.14 2.80 1.16
C THR A 699 -12.95 2.99 2.11
N ALA A 700 -13.10 2.50 3.33
CA ALA A 700 -12.11 2.48 4.40
C ALA A 700 -12.14 1.08 5.01
N SER A 701 -10.99 0.40 5.06
CA SER A 701 -10.92 -1.02 5.44
C SER A 701 -9.60 -1.35 6.13
N SER A 702 -9.62 -2.35 7.00
CA SER A 702 -8.44 -2.81 7.73
C SER A 702 -8.51 -4.31 8.06
N THR A 703 -7.39 -5.00 7.89
CA THR A 703 -7.17 -6.43 8.20
C THR A 703 -6.54 -6.66 9.59
N LEU A 704 -6.70 -5.67 10.48
CA LEU A 704 -6.34 -5.77 11.89
C LEU A 704 -7.38 -6.54 12.68
N GLN A 705 -6.97 -7.02 13.85
CA GLN A 705 -7.88 -7.40 14.92
C GLN A 705 -7.98 -6.26 15.94
N TYR A 706 -9.14 -5.61 16.01
CA TYR A 706 -9.43 -4.55 16.98
C TYR A 706 -9.94 -5.13 18.30
N THR A 707 -9.74 -4.41 19.41
CA THR A 707 -10.14 -4.85 20.75
C THR A 707 -10.84 -3.72 21.52
N LEU A 708 -11.96 -3.99 22.16
CA LEU A 708 -12.58 -3.10 23.17
C LEU A 708 -12.73 -3.85 24.49
N ASN A 709 -12.06 -3.36 25.53
CA ASN A 709 -12.12 -3.88 26.88
C ASN A 709 -13.10 -3.07 27.74
N GLY A 710 -13.93 -3.71 28.55
CA GLY A 710 -14.71 -3.02 29.59
C GLY A 710 -15.84 -2.13 29.06
N SER A 711 -16.55 -2.56 28.02
CA SER A 711 -17.63 -1.76 27.42
C SER A 711 -18.77 -1.54 28.41
N ASP A 712 -19.21 -0.28 28.62
CA ASP A 712 -20.29 0.03 29.58
C ASP A 712 -21.70 -0.40 29.10
N GLY A 713 -21.83 -0.87 27.86
CA GLY A 713 -23.09 -1.29 27.23
C GLY A 713 -23.94 -0.16 26.62
N THR A 714 -23.51 1.09 26.78
CA THR A 714 -24.30 2.30 26.45
C THR A 714 -23.56 3.29 25.55
N SER A 715 -22.27 3.49 25.77
CA SER A 715 -21.40 4.41 25.04
C SER A 715 -20.95 3.79 23.72
N TRP A 716 -21.34 4.40 22.60
CA TRP A 716 -20.75 4.10 21.30
C TRP A 716 -19.33 4.66 21.24
N LEU A 717 -18.35 3.78 21.03
CA LEU A 717 -16.94 4.14 20.87
C LEU A 717 -16.54 3.94 19.40
N ASN A 718 -15.59 4.72 18.88
CA ASN A 718 -15.06 4.47 17.53
C ASN A 718 -14.39 3.09 17.49
N LEU A 719 -14.58 2.33 16.40
CA LEU A 719 -13.86 1.09 16.15
C LEU A 719 -12.42 1.42 15.74
N ASP A 720 -12.28 2.35 14.78
CA ASP A 720 -11.09 3.16 14.57
C ASP A 720 -11.53 4.56 14.09
N SER A 721 -10.97 5.63 14.66
CA SER A 721 -11.34 6.99 14.27
C SER A 721 -10.74 7.46 12.94
N ASN A 722 -9.77 6.71 12.42
CA ASN A 722 -8.87 7.06 11.32
C ASN A 722 -8.90 5.99 10.19
N ALA A 723 -8.79 4.70 10.55
CA ALA A 723 -8.74 3.59 9.60
C ALA A 723 -10.12 3.17 9.06
N LEU A 724 -11.16 3.42 9.84
CA LEU A 724 -12.54 2.99 9.58
C LEU A 724 -13.49 4.21 9.60
N ALA A 725 -13.02 5.28 8.97
CA ALA A 725 -13.70 6.55 8.85
C ALA A 725 -13.61 7.08 7.41
N LEU A 726 -14.66 7.75 6.95
CA LEU A 726 -14.75 8.44 5.67
C LEU A 726 -15.09 9.92 5.87
N SER A 727 -14.60 10.77 4.97
CA SER A 727 -14.99 12.18 4.85
C SER A 727 -15.64 12.36 3.48
N LEU A 728 -16.95 12.61 3.46
CA LEU A 728 -17.78 12.63 2.25
C LEU A 728 -18.28 14.05 1.99
N THR A 729 -17.92 14.62 0.84
CA THR A 729 -18.37 15.95 0.42
C THR A 729 -18.99 15.85 -0.98
N PRO A 730 -20.20 15.29 -1.12
CA PRO A 730 -20.80 15.04 -2.43
C PRO A 730 -21.00 16.35 -3.20
N THR A 731 -20.72 16.33 -4.50
CA THR A 731 -20.79 17.51 -5.37
C THR A 731 -22.23 18.01 -5.59
N THR A 732 -23.20 17.10 -5.50
CA THR A 732 -24.65 17.36 -5.61
C THR A 732 -25.39 16.68 -4.47
N THR A 733 -26.70 16.90 -4.32
CA THR A 733 -27.48 16.15 -3.33
C THR A 733 -27.67 14.71 -3.79
N VAL A 734 -27.28 13.76 -2.94
CA VAL A 734 -27.24 12.32 -3.21
C VAL A 734 -27.97 11.54 -2.11
N ASN A 735 -28.37 10.31 -2.43
CA ASN A 735 -28.59 9.30 -1.39
C ASN A 735 -27.28 8.53 -1.22
N ALA A 736 -26.71 8.52 -0.02
CA ALA A 736 -25.58 7.68 0.30
C ALA A 736 -26.08 6.33 0.84
N ILE A 737 -25.71 5.24 0.18
CA ILE A 737 -25.77 3.90 0.78
C ILE A 737 -24.48 3.72 1.58
N LEU A 738 -24.61 3.62 2.89
CA LEU A 738 -23.51 3.43 3.83
C LEU A 738 -23.55 1.98 4.32
N SER A 739 -22.48 1.24 4.08
CA SER A 739 -22.38 -0.19 4.32
C SER A 739 -21.18 -0.51 5.20
N ALA A 740 -21.34 -1.42 6.14
CA ALA A 740 -20.28 -1.84 7.06
C ALA A 740 -20.25 -3.37 7.20
N ASN A 741 -19.05 -3.95 7.24
CA ASN A 741 -18.81 -5.37 7.46
C ASN A 741 -17.76 -5.58 8.57
N ALA A 742 -18.02 -6.50 9.50
CA ALA A 742 -17.10 -6.82 10.60
C ALA A 742 -17.40 -8.20 11.18
N ASP A 743 -16.38 -9.03 11.38
CA ASP A 743 -16.53 -10.29 12.11
C ASP A 743 -16.34 -10.01 13.61
N LEU A 744 -17.43 -10.05 14.37
CA LEU A 744 -17.45 -9.67 15.78
C LEU A 744 -17.47 -10.88 16.71
N TRP A 745 -16.79 -10.76 17.87
CA TRP A 745 -16.80 -11.78 18.92
C TRP A 745 -16.43 -11.23 20.30
N THR A 746 -16.54 -12.07 21.34
CA THR A 746 -16.22 -11.75 22.74
C THR A 746 -15.48 -12.89 23.44
N SER A 747 -14.86 -12.57 24.58
CA SER A 747 -14.23 -13.53 25.51
C SER A 747 -15.21 -14.10 26.53
N SER A 748 -16.42 -13.54 26.63
CA SER A 748 -17.46 -13.98 27.55
C SER A 748 -18.69 -14.50 26.81
N ALA A 749 -18.99 -15.78 26.99
CA ALA A 749 -20.20 -16.42 26.49
C ALA A 749 -21.48 -15.63 26.83
N GLY A 750 -22.34 -15.38 25.83
CA GLY A 750 -23.66 -14.77 26.03
C GLY A 750 -23.67 -13.25 26.22
N TYR A 751 -22.64 -12.54 25.75
CA TYR A 751 -22.66 -11.09 25.49
C TYR A 751 -22.58 -10.86 23.97
N ASN A 752 -23.34 -9.89 23.46
CA ASN A 752 -23.43 -9.62 22.03
C ASN A 752 -22.76 -8.26 21.71
N GLN A 753 -22.30 -8.11 20.48
CA GLN A 753 -21.49 -6.98 20.02
C GLN A 753 -22.29 -6.13 19.04
N ASP A 754 -22.39 -4.83 19.30
CA ASP A 754 -23.13 -3.91 18.44
C ASP A 754 -22.17 -3.21 17.47
N LEU A 755 -22.42 -3.33 16.17
CA LEU A 755 -21.78 -2.52 15.12
C LEU A 755 -22.71 -1.35 14.76
N GLY A 756 -22.17 -0.14 14.61
CA GLY A 756 -22.92 1.04 14.21
C GLY A 756 -22.20 1.89 13.18
N ILE A 757 -22.95 2.56 12.32
CA ILE A 757 -22.46 3.62 11.44
C ILE A 757 -22.83 4.96 12.08
N TRP A 758 -21.82 5.72 12.53
CA TRP A 758 -21.96 7.08 13.01
C TRP A 758 -21.82 8.06 11.83
N VAL A 759 -22.71 9.04 11.73
CA VAL A 759 -22.61 10.14 10.76
C VAL A 759 -22.68 11.47 11.49
N SER A 760 -21.78 12.40 11.18
CA SER A 760 -21.79 13.80 11.60
C SER A 760 -21.62 14.75 10.42
N GLY A 761 -21.87 16.05 10.63
CA GLY A 761 -21.92 17.07 9.57
C GLY A 761 -23.32 17.26 8.99
N GLY A 762 -23.52 18.40 8.34
CA GLY A 762 -24.80 18.80 7.73
C GLY A 762 -26.02 18.60 8.65
N THR A 763 -27.01 17.89 8.13
CA THR A 763 -28.26 17.49 8.81
C THR A 763 -28.05 16.61 10.05
N PHE A 764 -26.87 16.00 10.24
CA PHE A 764 -26.56 15.16 11.39
C PHE A 764 -25.85 15.93 12.53
N GLY A 765 -25.43 17.18 12.30
CA GLY A 765 -24.87 18.06 13.32
C GLY A 765 -23.57 17.51 13.93
N SER A 766 -23.49 17.48 15.27
CA SER A 766 -22.40 16.85 16.03
C SER A 766 -22.30 15.33 15.79
N GLY A 767 -23.38 14.72 15.31
CA GLY A 767 -23.44 13.35 14.85
C GLY A 767 -24.37 12.44 15.64
N GLN A 768 -24.69 11.31 15.03
CA GLN A 768 -25.56 10.27 15.56
C GLN A 768 -25.32 8.93 14.84
N VAL A 769 -25.73 7.82 15.45
CA VAL A 769 -25.77 6.51 14.80
C VAL A 769 -26.97 6.46 13.83
N VAL A 770 -26.72 6.26 12.54
CA VAL A 770 -27.76 6.23 11.48
C VAL A 770 -28.25 4.81 11.15
N GLY A 771 -27.54 3.81 11.66
CA GLY A 771 -27.87 2.41 11.57
C GLY A 771 -26.95 1.60 12.48
N TRP A 772 -27.46 0.52 13.07
CA TRP A 772 -26.68 -0.42 13.86
C TRP A 772 -27.22 -1.86 13.73
N LYS A 773 -26.39 -2.83 14.10
CA LYS A 773 -26.68 -4.27 14.15
C LYS A 773 -26.06 -4.91 15.38
N GLU A 774 -26.74 -5.90 15.96
CA GLU A 774 -26.24 -6.72 17.07
C GLU A 774 -25.80 -8.10 16.54
N SER A 775 -24.55 -8.47 16.79
CA SER A 775 -23.98 -9.77 16.47
C SER A 775 -23.75 -10.56 17.75
N GLY A 776 -24.42 -11.70 17.90
CA GLY A 776 -24.51 -12.42 19.17
C GLY A 776 -24.30 -13.93 19.06
N GLY A 777 -23.65 -14.51 20.08
CA GLY A 777 -23.41 -15.95 20.17
C GLY A 777 -23.39 -16.46 21.62
N PRO A 778 -23.72 -17.74 21.86
CA PRO A 778 -23.67 -18.34 23.20
C PRO A 778 -22.26 -18.67 23.67
N ALA A 779 -21.25 -18.55 22.81
CA ALA A 779 -19.90 -19.00 23.04
C ALA A 779 -18.90 -17.84 22.89
N ALA A 780 -17.86 -17.87 23.71
CA ALA A 780 -16.69 -17.01 23.52
C ALA A 780 -15.86 -17.50 22.33
N PHE A 781 -14.99 -16.64 21.79
CA PHE A 781 -14.06 -16.97 20.68
C PHE A 781 -14.77 -17.54 19.44
N SER A 782 -15.98 -17.05 19.16
CA SER A 782 -16.81 -17.45 18.01
C SER A 782 -17.11 -16.21 17.14
N PRO A 783 -16.21 -15.83 16.20
CA PRO A 783 -16.47 -14.79 15.22
C PRO A 783 -17.79 -14.97 14.47
N ASN A 784 -18.51 -13.88 14.28
CA ASN A 784 -19.71 -13.85 13.46
C ASN A 784 -19.76 -12.61 12.57
N ALA A 785 -19.70 -12.83 11.25
CA ALA A 785 -19.76 -11.82 10.19
C ALA A 785 -21.05 -10.98 10.24
N ALA A 786 -20.96 -9.77 10.77
CA ALA A 786 -22.04 -8.80 10.81
C ALA A 786 -22.00 -7.87 9.60
N TYR A 787 -23.14 -7.71 8.91
CA TYR A 787 -23.30 -6.70 7.85
C TYR A 787 -24.42 -5.71 8.16
N LEU A 788 -24.11 -4.42 8.03
CA LEU A 788 -24.96 -3.29 8.38
C LEU A 788 -25.09 -2.35 7.18
N GLN A 789 -26.33 -2.06 6.75
CA GLN A 789 -26.62 -1.06 5.74
C GLN A 789 -27.53 0.08 6.27
N ALA A 790 -27.07 1.31 6.08
CA ALA A 790 -27.84 2.53 6.21
C ALA A 790 -28.02 3.22 4.85
N VAL A 791 -29.10 3.97 4.68
CA VAL A 791 -29.29 4.87 3.53
C VAL A 791 -29.65 6.23 4.09
N VAL A 792 -28.88 7.26 3.72
CA VAL A 792 -29.01 8.63 4.24
C VAL A 792 -28.95 9.67 3.13
N PRO A 793 -29.78 10.73 3.17
CA PRO A 793 -29.65 11.84 2.23
C PRO A 793 -28.49 12.75 2.63
N LEU A 794 -27.54 12.97 1.72
CA LEU A 794 -26.44 13.91 1.90
C LEU A 794 -26.61 15.11 0.96
N SER A 795 -26.56 16.31 1.51
CA SER A 795 -26.70 17.57 0.78
C SER A 795 -25.42 17.90 0.01
N GLY A 796 -25.58 18.33 -1.25
CA GLY A 796 -24.44 18.76 -2.08
C GLY A 796 -23.64 19.90 -1.45
N GLY A 797 -22.31 19.87 -1.62
CA GLY A 797 -21.38 20.87 -1.08
C GLY A 797 -21.24 20.85 0.45
N THR A 798 -21.81 19.86 1.14
CA THR A 798 -21.74 19.71 2.60
C THR A 798 -20.82 18.56 2.96
N THR A 799 -19.82 18.78 3.82
CA THR A 799 -18.95 17.71 4.32
C THR A 799 -19.62 16.95 5.45
N TYR A 800 -19.57 15.62 5.37
CA TYR A 800 -20.01 14.68 6.39
C TYR A 800 -18.85 13.78 6.81
N SER A 801 -18.75 13.43 8.09
CA SER A 801 -17.84 12.37 8.55
C SER A 801 -18.65 11.14 8.92
N VAL A 802 -18.29 10.00 8.32
CA VAL A 802 -18.91 8.69 8.57
C VAL A 802 -17.87 7.80 9.26
N LYS A 803 -18.23 7.09 10.33
CA LYS A 803 -17.30 6.23 11.09
C LYS A 803 -17.96 4.94 11.54
N LEU A 804 -17.17 3.87 11.66
CA LEU A 804 -17.59 2.70 12.42
C LEU A 804 -17.48 2.97 13.92
N VAL A 805 -18.56 2.69 14.62
CA VAL A 805 -18.64 2.69 16.08
C VAL A 805 -19.10 1.33 16.58
N TRP A 806 -18.73 0.99 17.80
CA TRP A 806 -19.07 -0.28 18.43
C TRP A 806 -19.17 -0.19 19.95
N LYS A 807 -19.82 -1.21 20.54
CA LYS A 807 -19.91 -1.47 21.98
C LYS A 807 -20.46 -2.89 22.22
N ALA A 808 -20.56 -3.32 23.47
CA ALA A 808 -21.38 -4.48 23.83
C ALA A 808 -22.86 -4.08 23.99
N ASN A 809 -23.78 -5.05 23.86
CA ASN A 809 -25.22 -4.83 24.04
C ASN A 809 -25.64 -4.50 25.49
N ARG A 810 -24.79 -4.84 26.47
CA ARG A 810 -24.89 -4.52 27.90
C ARG A 810 -23.48 -4.36 28.50
N ALA A 811 -23.37 -4.03 29.79
CA ALA A 811 -22.07 -3.84 30.45
C ALA A 811 -21.17 -5.10 30.38
N ASP A 812 -20.20 -5.03 29.47
CA ASP A 812 -19.13 -5.95 29.08
C ASP A 812 -17.85 -5.87 29.93
N PRO A 813 -17.64 -6.56 31.09
CA PRO A 813 -16.38 -6.44 31.83
C PRO A 813 -15.17 -7.11 31.13
N SER A 814 -15.40 -7.87 30.05
CA SER A 814 -14.36 -8.57 29.28
C SER A 814 -13.98 -7.81 27.99
N THR A 815 -13.42 -8.53 27.02
CA THR A 815 -12.95 -7.98 25.74
C THR A 815 -13.89 -8.43 24.62
N ILE A 816 -14.30 -7.48 23.78
CA ILE A 816 -14.90 -7.73 22.47
C ILE A 816 -13.91 -7.41 21.35
N TRP A 817 -14.08 -8.07 20.20
CA TRP A 817 -13.14 -8.04 19.08
C TRP A 817 -13.85 -7.84 17.73
N SER A 818 -13.11 -7.26 16.79
CA SER A 818 -13.48 -7.16 15.36
C SER A 818 -12.30 -7.68 14.53
N GLY A 819 -12.57 -8.61 13.62
CA GLY A 819 -11.56 -9.30 12.81
C GLY A 819 -11.32 -10.74 13.30
N ALA A 820 -11.50 -11.69 12.39
CA ALA A 820 -11.45 -13.14 12.62
C ALA A 820 -10.18 -13.79 12.03
N GLY A 821 -9.99 -15.09 12.29
CA GLY A 821 -8.77 -15.82 11.97
C GLY A 821 -7.69 -15.79 13.06
N SER A 822 -6.69 -16.67 12.93
CA SER A 822 -5.66 -16.95 13.94
C SER A 822 -4.35 -16.17 13.79
N GLY A 823 -4.32 -15.13 12.93
CA GLY A 823 -3.11 -14.33 12.66
C GLY A 823 -3.33 -13.35 11.51
N SER A 824 -2.42 -12.37 11.39
CA SER A 824 -2.49 -11.33 10.36
C SER A 824 -2.20 -11.89 8.94
N PRO A 825 -2.94 -11.49 7.89
CA PRO A 825 -4.10 -10.58 7.91
C PRO A 825 -5.37 -11.26 8.45
N TYR A 826 -6.01 -10.61 9.41
CA TYR A 826 -7.34 -11.00 9.89
C TYR A 826 -8.41 -10.65 8.84
N SER A 827 -9.65 -11.12 9.03
CA SER A 827 -10.74 -10.76 8.12
C SER A 827 -10.96 -9.24 8.07
N PRO A 828 -11.16 -8.62 6.88
CA PRO A 828 -11.27 -7.18 6.77
C PRO A 828 -12.49 -6.63 7.52
N THR A 829 -12.25 -5.77 8.50
CA THR A 829 -13.29 -4.83 8.97
C THR A 829 -13.39 -3.69 7.94
N GLY A 830 -14.60 -3.29 7.53
CA GLY A 830 -14.77 -2.35 6.42
C GLY A 830 -16.00 -1.43 6.52
N LEU A 831 -15.85 -0.25 5.94
CA LEU A 831 -16.85 0.82 5.79
C LEU A 831 -16.82 1.33 4.34
N THR A 832 -17.94 1.24 3.64
CA THR A 832 -18.08 1.76 2.27
C THR A 832 -19.24 2.75 2.20
N ALA A 833 -19.08 3.80 1.41
CA ALA A 833 -20.09 4.78 1.09
C ALA A 833 -20.25 4.89 -0.43
N GLU A 834 -21.44 4.58 -0.93
CA GLU A 834 -21.83 4.71 -2.32
C GLU A 834 -22.76 5.93 -2.46
N LEU A 835 -22.32 6.95 -3.20
CA LEU A 835 -22.98 8.25 -3.34
C LEU A 835 -23.77 8.27 -4.65
N ILE A 836 -25.08 8.08 -4.54
CA ILE A 836 -25.95 7.88 -5.70
C ILE A 836 -26.76 9.17 -5.98
N PRO A 837 -26.61 9.78 -7.17
CA PRO A 837 -27.39 10.95 -7.57
C PRO A 837 -28.90 10.71 -7.45
N VAL A 838 -29.66 11.72 -7.02
CA VAL A 838 -31.13 11.60 -6.85
C VAL A 838 -31.88 11.25 -8.17
N ALA A 839 -31.25 11.47 -9.33
CA ALA A 839 -31.77 11.04 -10.64
C ALA A 839 -31.68 9.52 -10.89
N THR A 840 -30.74 8.82 -10.25
CA THR A 840 -30.62 7.36 -10.21
C THR A 840 -31.32 6.85 -8.96
N THR A 841 -32.51 6.27 -9.14
CA THR A 841 -33.47 6.11 -8.03
C THR A 841 -33.09 5.02 -7.04
N VAL A 842 -32.56 5.43 -5.89
CA VAL A 842 -32.56 4.64 -4.65
C VAL A 842 -33.90 4.78 -3.96
N SER A 843 -34.43 3.68 -3.41
CA SER A 843 -35.58 3.67 -2.52
C SER A 843 -35.27 2.80 -1.30
N SER A 844 -35.56 3.26 -0.09
CA SER A 844 -35.27 2.50 1.14
C SER A 844 -36.38 2.66 2.17
N GLY A 845 -36.94 1.55 2.61
CA GLY A 845 -37.90 1.44 3.69
C GLY A 845 -37.18 1.00 4.96
N VAL A 846 -37.44 1.68 6.08
CA VAL A 846 -36.70 1.46 7.33
C VAL A 846 -37.61 1.58 8.56
N SER A 847 -37.37 0.75 9.58
CA SER A 847 -38.00 0.90 10.89
C SER A 847 -37.11 0.46 12.04
N SER A 848 -37.14 1.25 13.12
CA SER A 848 -36.54 0.94 14.43
C SER A 848 -37.57 0.39 15.42
N GLN A 849 -38.65 -0.21 14.90
CA GLN A 849 -39.58 -1.02 15.68
C GLN A 849 -39.08 -2.46 15.72
N GLN A 850 -39.27 -3.12 16.85
CA GLN A 850 -39.12 -4.58 16.92
C GLN A 850 -40.39 -5.24 16.37
N TYR A 851 -40.22 -6.12 15.40
CA TYR A 851 -41.29 -6.96 14.87
C TYR A 851 -41.35 -8.29 15.61
N THR A 852 -42.53 -8.91 15.64
CA THR A 852 -42.79 -10.18 16.32
C THR A 852 -43.60 -11.09 15.41
N LEU A 853 -43.15 -12.32 15.18
CA LEU A 853 -43.96 -13.37 14.55
C LEU A 853 -44.11 -14.54 15.52
N THR A 854 -45.35 -15.00 15.72
CA THR A 854 -45.70 -16.08 16.66
C THR A 854 -46.39 -17.20 15.90
N GLY A 855 -46.11 -18.46 16.27
CA GLY A 855 -46.76 -19.62 15.66
C GLY A 855 -46.49 -19.76 14.16
N SER A 856 -45.27 -19.44 13.71
CA SER A 856 -44.87 -19.62 12.31
C SER A 856 -44.93 -21.10 11.94
N ASP A 857 -45.60 -21.44 10.83
CA ASP A 857 -45.75 -22.84 10.40
C ASP A 857 -44.48 -23.41 9.72
N GLY A 858 -43.42 -22.61 9.55
CA GLY A 858 -42.17 -22.99 8.90
C GLY A 858 -42.17 -22.92 7.38
N SER A 859 -43.31 -22.61 6.74
CA SER A 859 -43.50 -22.65 5.28
C SER A 859 -44.12 -21.39 4.68
N SER A 860 -45.05 -20.75 5.40
CA SER A 860 -45.73 -19.53 5.00
C SER A 860 -44.84 -18.31 5.24
N TRP A 861 -44.46 -17.63 4.17
CA TRP A 861 -43.76 -16.34 4.23
C TRP A 861 -44.73 -15.23 4.62
N MET A 862 -44.41 -14.50 5.70
CA MET A 862 -45.18 -13.38 6.20
C MET A 862 -44.51 -12.05 5.84
N ASP A 863 -45.28 -11.00 5.58
CA ASP A 863 -44.73 -9.63 5.52
C ASP A 863 -44.12 -9.27 6.88
N MET A 864 -42.91 -8.69 6.91
CA MET A 864 -42.31 -8.19 8.16
C MET A 864 -42.94 -6.85 8.58
N ASP A 865 -43.16 -5.95 7.62
CA ASP A 865 -44.05 -4.79 7.75
C ASP A 865 -44.69 -4.49 6.40
N ALA A 866 -46.01 -4.69 6.29
CA ALA A 866 -46.77 -4.51 5.05
C ALA A 866 -46.88 -3.05 4.57
N SER A 867 -46.28 -2.09 5.30
CA SER A 867 -46.36 -0.64 5.04
C SER A 867 -45.01 0.06 4.96
N LYS A 868 -44.05 -0.28 5.84
CA LYS A 868 -42.72 0.37 5.89
C LYS A 868 -41.61 -0.43 5.22
N LEU A 869 -41.77 -1.75 5.14
CA LEU A 869 -40.82 -2.67 4.49
C LEU A 869 -41.41 -3.15 3.16
N LEU A 870 -42.04 -2.21 2.46
CA LEU A 870 -42.70 -2.31 1.17
C LEU A 870 -42.18 -1.16 0.29
N LEU A 871 -41.58 -1.48 -0.85
CA LEU A 871 -41.16 -0.54 -1.88
C LEU A 871 -42.03 -0.69 -3.13
N THR A 872 -42.37 0.42 -3.78
CA THR A 872 -43.05 0.45 -5.08
C THR A 872 -42.09 1.01 -6.12
N LEU A 873 -41.72 0.20 -7.10
CA LEU A 873 -40.74 0.54 -8.13
C LEU A 873 -41.42 0.61 -9.49
N THR A 874 -41.31 1.74 -10.19
CA THR A 874 -41.81 1.90 -11.56
C THR A 874 -40.72 2.55 -12.42
N PRO A 875 -39.69 1.79 -12.85
CA PRO A 875 -38.62 2.34 -13.68
C PRO A 875 -39.16 2.78 -15.04
N THR A 876 -38.62 3.87 -15.59
CA THR A 876 -39.06 4.42 -16.89
C THR A 876 -38.50 3.64 -18.08
N THR A 877 -37.33 3.04 -17.92
CA THR A 877 -36.66 2.15 -18.88
C THR A 877 -36.49 0.76 -18.29
N ASN A 878 -36.06 -0.23 -19.09
CA ASN A 878 -35.66 -1.52 -18.55
C ASN A 878 -34.46 -1.32 -17.61
N SER A 879 -34.46 -1.95 -16.44
CA SER A 879 -33.47 -1.72 -15.39
C SER A 879 -33.07 -3.02 -14.70
N THR A 880 -31.97 -2.97 -13.96
CA THR A 880 -31.64 -3.97 -12.93
C THR A 880 -31.82 -3.30 -11.58
N ALA A 881 -32.63 -3.88 -10.69
CA ALA A 881 -32.74 -3.42 -9.32
C ALA A 881 -31.93 -4.33 -8.41
N ILE A 882 -30.95 -3.78 -7.70
CA ILE A 882 -30.27 -4.47 -6.61
C ILE A 882 -31.14 -4.28 -5.37
N LEU A 883 -31.75 -5.37 -4.93
CA LEU A 883 -32.63 -5.41 -3.75
C LEU A 883 -31.85 -5.97 -2.58
N SER A 884 -31.93 -5.32 -1.42
CA SER A 884 -31.29 -5.78 -0.18
C SER A 884 -32.22 -5.72 1.03
N GLY A 885 -32.05 -6.65 1.95
CA GLY A 885 -32.78 -6.73 3.22
C GLY A 885 -31.81 -6.92 4.38
N ASN A 886 -31.99 -6.16 5.47
CA ASN A 886 -31.06 -6.16 6.61
C ASN A 886 -31.83 -6.04 7.93
N ALA A 887 -31.75 -7.06 8.78
CA ALA A 887 -32.48 -7.19 10.05
C ALA A 887 -31.59 -7.91 11.07
N ASP A 888 -31.76 -7.62 12.37
CA ASP A 888 -31.21 -8.53 13.39
C ASP A 888 -32.31 -9.51 13.77
N LEU A 889 -32.08 -10.80 13.62
CA LEU A 889 -33.08 -11.86 13.82
C LEU A 889 -32.75 -12.69 15.05
N TRP A 890 -33.77 -13.10 15.81
CA TRP A 890 -33.61 -14.01 16.95
C TRP A 890 -34.92 -14.71 17.36
N THR A 891 -34.78 -15.73 18.21
CA THR A 891 -35.88 -16.48 18.83
C THR A 891 -35.69 -16.62 20.34
N SER A 892 -36.77 -16.99 21.03
CA SER A 892 -36.79 -17.35 22.46
C SER A 892 -36.55 -18.83 22.69
N SER A 893 -36.52 -19.64 21.63
CA SER A 893 -36.33 -21.09 21.69
C SER A 893 -35.07 -21.49 20.95
N ALA A 894 -34.06 -21.98 21.68
CA ALA A 894 -32.82 -22.49 21.11
C ALA A 894 -33.07 -23.51 19.98
N GLY A 895 -32.36 -23.35 18.86
CA GLY A 895 -32.42 -24.29 17.74
C GLY A 895 -33.63 -24.15 16.81
N TYR A 896 -34.28 -22.99 16.77
CA TYR A 896 -35.13 -22.57 15.64
C TYR A 896 -34.46 -21.39 14.95
N ASN A 897 -34.34 -21.43 13.62
CA ASN A 897 -33.65 -20.39 12.85
C ASN A 897 -34.67 -19.51 12.14
N GLN A 898 -34.25 -18.28 11.80
CA GLN A 898 -35.11 -17.24 11.26
C GLN A 898 -34.75 -17.01 9.80
N ASP A 899 -35.72 -17.21 8.91
CA ASP A 899 -35.53 -16.96 7.49
C ASP A 899 -36.01 -15.55 7.16
N MET A 900 -35.16 -14.77 6.48
CA MET A 900 -35.52 -13.47 5.90
C MET A 900 -35.34 -13.53 4.39
N GLY A 901 -36.29 -12.97 3.66
CA GLY A 901 -36.27 -12.98 2.20
C GLY A 901 -36.90 -11.76 1.56
N ILE A 902 -36.67 -11.65 0.25
CA ILE A 902 -37.18 -10.57 -0.58
C ILE A 902 -38.26 -11.15 -1.49
N TRP A 903 -39.47 -10.61 -1.37
CA TRP A 903 -40.63 -10.99 -2.18
C TRP A 903 -40.96 -9.88 -3.17
N ILE A 904 -41.11 -10.20 -4.45
CA ILE A 904 -41.44 -9.24 -5.51
C ILE A 904 -42.69 -9.68 -6.27
N SER A 905 -43.54 -8.72 -6.63
CA SER A 905 -44.77 -8.89 -7.40
C SER A 905 -44.89 -7.81 -8.46
N GLY A 906 -45.72 -8.03 -9.49
CA GLY A 906 -45.84 -7.17 -10.66
C GLY A 906 -44.93 -7.62 -11.82
N GLY A 907 -45.29 -7.19 -13.03
CA GLY A 907 -44.58 -7.53 -14.26
C GLY A 907 -44.32 -9.02 -14.45
N SER A 908 -43.06 -9.37 -14.71
CA SER A 908 -42.53 -10.73 -14.85
C SER A 908 -42.72 -11.63 -13.61
N TYR A 909 -42.89 -11.05 -12.42
CA TYR A 909 -43.05 -11.76 -11.15
C TYR A 909 -44.52 -12.04 -10.81
N GLY A 910 -45.45 -11.61 -11.66
CA GLY A 910 -46.88 -11.94 -11.58
C GLY A 910 -47.50 -11.52 -10.24
N SER A 911 -48.18 -12.45 -9.58
CA SER A 911 -48.83 -12.24 -8.27
C SER A 911 -47.87 -12.18 -7.08
N GLY A 912 -46.60 -12.56 -7.25
CA GLY A 912 -45.64 -12.66 -6.15
C GLY A 912 -44.70 -13.85 -6.27
N GLN A 913 -43.40 -13.61 -6.07
CA GLN A 913 -42.34 -14.60 -6.03
C GLN A 913 -41.29 -14.21 -4.98
N LEU A 914 -40.79 -15.19 -4.23
CA LEU A 914 -39.57 -15.07 -3.44
C LEU A 914 -38.36 -15.12 -4.39
N VAL A 915 -37.50 -14.10 -4.37
CA VAL A 915 -36.33 -14.01 -5.29
C VAL A 915 -34.98 -14.23 -4.61
N ALA A 916 -34.91 -14.05 -3.29
CA ALA A 916 -33.80 -14.52 -2.45
C ALA A 916 -34.26 -14.66 -1.00
N TRP A 917 -33.56 -15.50 -0.25
CA TRP A 917 -33.70 -15.64 1.19
C TRP A 917 -32.40 -16.11 1.83
N LYS A 918 -32.26 -15.86 3.14
CA LYS A 918 -31.13 -16.19 4.01
C LYS A 918 -31.67 -16.74 5.34
N GLU A 919 -30.91 -17.60 6.01
CA GLU A 919 -31.24 -18.22 7.30
C GLU A 919 -30.27 -17.69 8.36
N SER A 920 -30.82 -17.09 9.42
CA SER A 920 -30.09 -16.60 10.58
C SER A 920 -30.25 -17.61 11.72
N GLY A 921 -29.14 -18.20 12.18
CA GLY A 921 -29.16 -19.46 12.90
C GLY A 921 -28.33 -19.46 14.17
N GLY A 922 -28.96 -19.07 15.27
CA GLY A 922 -28.43 -19.24 16.61
C GLY A 922 -28.90 -20.55 17.29
N PRO A 923 -28.01 -21.39 17.83
CA PRO A 923 -28.38 -22.45 18.77
C PRO A 923 -28.81 -21.91 20.15
N ALA A 924 -28.97 -20.59 20.28
CA ALA A 924 -29.12 -19.86 21.51
C ALA A 924 -30.41 -19.03 21.50
N ALA A 925 -31.16 -19.08 22.61
CA ALA A 925 -32.29 -18.18 22.81
C ALA A 925 -31.79 -16.78 23.16
N ASN A 926 -32.39 -15.75 22.56
CA ASN A 926 -32.08 -14.33 22.78
C ASN A 926 -30.65 -13.90 22.36
N SER A 927 -30.13 -14.49 21.29
CA SER A 927 -28.94 -14.01 20.56
C SER A 927 -29.36 -13.46 19.20
N PRO A 928 -29.45 -12.13 19.02
CA PRO A 928 -29.61 -11.50 17.73
C PRO A 928 -28.41 -11.76 16.82
N ASP A 929 -28.68 -12.05 15.54
CA ASP A 929 -27.69 -12.18 14.47
C ASP A 929 -28.05 -11.27 13.29
N ALA A 930 -27.02 -10.70 12.65
CA ALA A 930 -27.07 -9.54 11.77
C ALA A 930 -27.32 -9.90 10.30
N ALA A 931 -28.45 -10.57 10.05
CA ALA A 931 -28.83 -11.11 8.75
C ALA A 931 -28.83 -10.05 7.62
N TYR A 932 -28.23 -10.43 6.48
CA TYR A 932 -28.26 -9.64 5.24
C TYR A 932 -28.48 -10.51 3.99
N VAL A 933 -29.47 -10.12 3.18
CA VAL A 933 -29.81 -10.76 1.90
C VAL A 933 -29.70 -9.75 0.76
N GLN A 934 -29.12 -10.13 -0.37
CA GLN A 934 -29.02 -9.29 -1.58
C GLN A 934 -29.38 -10.07 -2.85
N VAL A 935 -30.11 -9.44 -3.78
CA VAL A 935 -30.43 -10.01 -5.09
C VAL A 935 -30.60 -8.93 -6.17
N PRO A 936 -29.88 -9.02 -7.30
CA PRO A 936 -30.20 -8.26 -8.50
C PRO A 936 -31.39 -8.90 -9.23
N VAL A 937 -32.40 -8.09 -9.58
CA VAL A 937 -33.58 -8.51 -10.35
C VAL A 937 -33.74 -7.63 -11.61
N ARG A 938 -34.27 -8.19 -12.70
CA ARG A 938 -34.49 -7.44 -13.96
C ARG A 938 -35.91 -6.87 -13.98
N LEU A 939 -36.04 -5.56 -14.19
CA LEU A 939 -37.31 -4.84 -14.24
C LEU A 939 -37.56 -4.31 -15.66
N ILE A 940 -38.82 -4.32 -16.10
CA ILE A 940 -39.27 -3.83 -17.40
C ILE A 940 -39.75 -2.38 -17.26
N GLY A 941 -39.35 -1.51 -18.19
CA GLY A 941 -39.73 -0.10 -18.20
C GLY A 941 -41.24 0.11 -18.28
N GLY A 942 -41.75 1.13 -17.58
CA GLY A 942 -43.17 1.46 -17.50
C GLY A 942 -44.02 0.47 -16.68
N THR A 943 -43.41 -0.54 -16.08
CA THR A 943 -44.10 -1.56 -15.26
C THR A 943 -43.92 -1.28 -13.78
N THR A 944 -45.00 -1.31 -13.01
CA THR A 944 -44.94 -1.17 -11.55
C THR A 944 -44.72 -2.53 -10.88
N TYR A 945 -43.78 -2.54 -9.94
CA TYR A 945 -43.41 -3.67 -9.09
C TYR A 945 -43.62 -3.31 -7.62
N SER A 946 -44.02 -4.29 -6.82
CA SER A 946 -44.10 -4.19 -5.36
C SER A 946 -43.11 -5.19 -4.76
N VAL A 947 -42.15 -4.67 -3.98
CA VAL A 947 -41.08 -5.43 -3.31
C VAL A 947 -41.31 -5.35 -1.80
N LYS A 948 -41.18 -6.47 -1.10
CA LYS A 948 -41.33 -6.56 0.36
C LYS A 948 -40.20 -7.33 1.02
N LEU A 949 -39.94 -7.00 2.28
CA LEU A 949 -39.19 -7.86 3.20
C LEU A 949 -40.15 -8.84 3.87
N VAL A 950 -39.89 -10.13 3.70
CA VAL A 950 -40.70 -11.23 4.25
C VAL A 950 -39.87 -12.09 5.18
N TRP A 951 -40.53 -12.77 6.12
CA TRP A 951 -39.90 -13.64 7.10
C TRP A 951 -40.76 -14.82 7.54
N LYS A 952 -40.10 -15.85 8.07
CA LYS A 952 -40.68 -17.03 8.74
C LYS A 952 -39.62 -17.71 9.62
N SER A 953 -39.98 -18.79 10.31
CA SER A 953 -38.98 -19.73 10.87
C SER A 953 -38.62 -20.82 9.85
N ASN A 954 -37.47 -21.48 10.05
CA ASN A 954 -37.02 -22.58 9.17
C ASN A 954 -37.88 -23.85 9.26
N LYS A 955 -38.63 -24.01 10.37
CA LYS A 955 -39.60 -25.09 10.65
C LYS A 955 -40.70 -24.57 11.57
N ALA A 956 -41.80 -25.31 11.69
CA ALA A 956 -42.93 -24.92 12.55
C ALA A 956 -42.48 -24.60 14.00
N ASP A 957 -42.57 -23.33 14.39
CA ASP A 957 -42.08 -22.80 15.67
C ASP A 957 -43.27 -22.35 16.54
N PRO A 958 -43.50 -22.99 17.71
CA PRO A 958 -44.57 -22.61 18.63
C PRO A 958 -44.24 -21.35 19.46
N SER A 959 -43.03 -20.82 19.35
CA SER A 959 -42.54 -19.66 20.10
C SER A 959 -42.64 -18.35 19.30
N THR A 960 -41.88 -17.34 19.73
CA THR A 960 -41.81 -16.03 19.07
C THR A 960 -40.45 -15.86 18.44
N ILE A 961 -40.44 -15.45 17.17
CA ILE A 961 -39.27 -14.90 16.49
C ILE A 961 -39.39 -13.38 16.38
N TRP A 962 -38.25 -12.70 16.42
CA TRP A 962 -38.14 -11.24 16.45
C TRP A 962 -37.23 -10.72 15.35
N ALA A 963 -37.53 -9.50 14.89
CA ALA A 963 -36.64 -8.70 14.06
C ALA A 963 -36.42 -7.34 14.72
N GLY A 964 -35.16 -6.98 14.95
CA GLY A 964 -34.74 -5.79 15.69
C GLY A 964 -34.22 -6.11 17.10
N ALA A 965 -32.97 -5.74 17.34
CA ALA A 965 -32.23 -5.95 18.59
C ALA A 965 -32.30 -4.72 19.53
N GLY A 966 -31.85 -4.87 20.79
CA GLY A 966 -31.97 -3.84 21.84
C GLY A 966 -33.29 -3.88 22.63
N PRO A 967 -33.88 -2.73 23.03
CA PRO A 967 -33.69 -1.41 22.45
C PRO A 967 -32.56 -0.59 23.11
N ILE A 968 -31.90 0.24 22.30
CA ILE A 968 -30.93 1.26 22.74
C ILE A 968 -31.60 2.64 22.64
N GLY A 969 -31.59 3.42 23.73
CA GLY A 969 -32.20 4.76 23.74
C GLY A 969 -33.71 4.81 23.46
N GLY A 970 -34.41 3.67 23.54
CA GLY A 970 -35.82 3.53 23.18
C GLY A 970 -36.09 3.14 21.72
N ALA A 971 -35.05 2.87 20.93
CA ALA A 971 -35.15 2.40 19.55
C ALA A 971 -34.50 1.02 19.38
N PHE A 972 -35.07 0.17 18.53
CA PHE A 972 -34.46 -1.12 18.16
C PHE A 972 -33.53 -0.96 16.95
N SER A 973 -32.67 -1.94 16.71
CA SER A 973 -31.77 -1.93 15.55
C SER A 973 -32.58 -1.82 14.24
N PRO A 974 -32.21 -0.91 13.30
CA PRO A 974 -33.05 -0.66 12.15
C PRO A 974 -33.18 -1.86 11.22
N THR A 975 -34.41 -2.33 11.05
CA THR A 975 -34.76 -3.24 9.95
C THR A 975 -34.93 -2.42 8.68
N ARG A 976 -34.30 -2.86 7.57
CA ARG A 976 -34.27 -2.13 6.29
C ARG A 976 -34.57 -3.04 5.09
N LEU A 977 -35.28 -2.47 4.12
CA LEU A 977 -35.40 -2.95 2.74
C LEU A 977 -34.91 -1.84 1.81
N THR A 978 -33.92 -2.09 0.96
CA THR A 978 -33.42 -1.11 -0.03
C THR A 978 -33.59 -1.66 -1.45
N ALA A 979 -33.83 -0.76 -2.40
CA ALA A 979 -33.78 -1.00 -3.83
C ALA A 979 -32.96 0.11 -4.50
N GLU A 980 -31.87 -0.28 -5.13
CA GLU A 980 -31.03 0.57 -5.98
C GLU A 980 -31.31 0.20 -7.45
N VAL A 981 -31.69 1.16 -8.29
CA VAL A 981 -32.22 0.88 -9.64
C VAL A 981 -31.28 1.41 -10.72
N VAL A 982 -30.53 0.50 -11.34
CA VAL A 982 -29.59 0.75 -12.44
C VAL A 982 -30.30 0.66 -13.80
N PRO A 983 -30.42 1.75 -14.58
CA PRO A 983 -31.01 1.71 -15.91
C PRO A 983 -30.18 0.91 -16.93
N SER A 984 -30.83 0.21 -17.85
CA SER A 984 -30.13 -0.42 -18.98
C SER A 984 -29.52 0.65 -19.90
N GLY A 985 -28.22 0.54 -20.18
CA GLY A 985 -27.47 1.57 -20.88
C GLY A 985 -26.86 2.65 -19.97
N SER A 986 -26.96 2.50 -18.64
CA SER A 986 -26.07 3.19 -17.70
C SER A 986 -24.61 2.78 -17.92
N THR A 987 -23.67 3.61 -17.44
CA THR A 987 -22.26 3.25 -17.30
C THR A 987 -22.05 2.21 -16.19
N THR A 988 -22.87 2.22 -15.15
CA THR A 988 -22.90 1.17 -14.13
C THR A 988 -23.51 -0.12 -14.71
N THR A 989 -22.85 -1.25 -14.51
CA THR A 989 -23.33 -2.57 -14.98
C THR A 989 -23.36 -3.60 -13.85
N VAL A 990 -24.42 -4.42 -13.83
CA VAL A 990 -24.68 -5.42 -12.78
C VAL A 990 -24.65 -6.83 -13.37
N THR A 991 -23.72 -7.64 -12.88
CA THR A 991 -23.51 -9.04 -13.29
C THR A 991 -23.48 -9.94 -12.06
N ASP A 992 -24.14 -11.10 -12.11
CA ASP A 992 -24.22 -12.01 -10.98
C ASP A 992 -24.16 -13.49 -11.39
N ALA A 993 -23.68 -14.30 -10.45
CA ALA A 993 -23.55 -15.74 -10.51
C ALA A 993 -24.27 -16.34 -9.30
N LEU A 994 -25.21 -17.26 -9.53
CA LEU A 994 -26.10 -17.78 -8.50
C LEU A 994 -26.25 -19.30 -8.57
N SER A 995 -26.48 -19.92 -7.42
CA SER A 995 -26.87 -21.33 -7.31
C SER A 995 -27.85 -21.54 -6.15
N THR A 996 -28.89 -22.33 -6.38
CA THR A 996 -29.83 -22.84 -5.36
C THR A 996 -29.51 -24.27 -4.94
N GLN A 997 -28.30 -24.75 -5.24
CA GLN A 997 -27.82 -26.05 -4.79
C GLN A 997 -27.12 -25.94 -3.44
N GLN A 998 -27.27 -26.98 -2.62
CA GLN A 998 -26.42 -27.15 -1.44
C GLN A 998 -25.06 -27.70 -1.85
N TYR A 999 -24.01 -27.08 -1.35
CA TYR A 999 -22.62 -27.51 -1.51
C TYR A 999 -22.09 -28.08 -0.21
N LEU A 1000 -21.09 -28.95 -0.30
CA LEU A 1000 -20.39 -29.56 0.83
C LEU A 1000 -18.88 -29.59 0.59
N LEU A 1001 -18.10 -29.42 1.64
CA LEU A 1001 -16.63 -29.56 1.65
C LEU A 1001 -16.23 -30.39 2.87
N SER A 1002 -15.78 -31.63 2.63
CA SER A 1002 -15.37 -32.57 3.69
C SER A 1002 -13.87 -32.54 3.93
N GLY A 1003 -13.44 -32.67 5.19
CA GLY A 1003 -12.02 -32.75 5.56
C GLY A 1003 -11.23 -31.48 5.23
N SER A 1004 -11.73 -30.30 5.63
CA SER A 1004 -11.02 -29.04 5.40
C SER A 1004 -9.80 -28.95 6.33
N ASP A 1005 -8.63 -28.58 5.80
CA ASP A 1005 -7.39 -28.46 6.57
C ASP A 1005 -7.29 -27.14 7.39
N GLY A 1006 -8.28 -26.26 7.28
CA GLY A 1006 -8.30 -24.94 7.94
C GLY A 1006 -7.53 -23.83 7.21
N SER A 1007 -6.90 -24.11 6.06
CA SER A 1007 -6.00 -23.20 5.35
C SER A 1007 -6.25 -23.12 3.83
N THR A 1008 -6.63 -24.22 3.19
CA THR A 1008 -6.81 -24.33 1.74
C THR A 1008 -8.17 -23.81 1.29
N TRP A 1009 -8.19 -22.59 0.77
CA TRP A 1009 -9.35 -22.01 0.09
C TRP A 1009 -9.78 -22.85 -1.13
N THR A 1010 -10.99 -23.40 -1.06
CA THR A 1010 -11.62 -24.19 -2.12
C THR A 1010 -12.70 -23.35 -2.82
N SER A 1011 -13.00 -23.58 -4.10
CA SER A 1011 -14.13 -22.89 -4.75
C SER A 1011 -15.45 -23.58 -4.41
N VAL A 1012 -16.50 -22.82 -4.05
CA VAL A 1012 -17.82 -23.39 -3.72
C VAL A 1012 -18.41 -24.08 -4.95
N ASP A 1013 -18.40 -23.40 -6.10
CA ASP A 1013 -18.65 -24.00 -7.42
C ASP A 1013 -17.80 -23.28 -8.46
N ALA A 1014 -16.73 -23.94 -8.93
CA ALA A 1014 -15.82 -23.37 -9.92
C ALA A 1014 -16.44 -23.17 -11.32
N SER A 1015 -17.69 -23.62 -11.53
CA SER A 1015 -18.42 -23.52 -12.80
C SER A 1015 -19.65 -22.60 -12.75
N LYS A 1016 -20.34 -22.49 -11.61
CA LYS A 1016 -21.56 -21.68 -11.44
C LYS A 1016 -21.39 -20.44 -10.58
N LEU A 1017 -20.46 -20.45 -9.63
CA LEU A 1017 -20.17 -19.33 -8.71
C LEU A 1017 -18.88 -18.63 -9.18
N LEU A 1018 -18.87 -18.34 -10.48
CA LEU A 1018 -17.79 -17.80 -11.28
C LEU A 1018 -18.34 -16.65 -12.14
N LEU A 1019 -17.74 -15.46 -12.00
CA LEU A 1019 -17.93 -14.34 -12.92
C LEU A 1019 -16.71 -14.20 -13.82
N THR A 1020 -16.95 -13.80 -15.07
CA THR A 1020 -15.91 -13.32 -15.99
C THR A 1020 -16.18 -11.86 -16.29
N LEU A 1021 -15.27 -10.99 -15.87
CA LEU A 1021 -15.42 -9.54 -15.99
C LEU A 1021 -14.39 -9.01 -16.98
N SER A 1022 -14.84 -8.35 -18.04
CA SER A 1022 -13.99 -7.78 -19.10
C SER A 1022 -14.36 -6.30 -19.32
N PRO A 1023 -14.08 -5.41 -18.35
CA PRO A 1023 -14.46 -4.00 -18.46
C PRO A 1023 -13.73 -3.34 -19.65
N ALA A 1024 -14.42 -2.51 -20.43
CA ALA A 1024 -13.84 -1.87 -21.62
C ALA A 1024 -12.87 -0.74 -21.28
N VAL A 1025 -13.01 -0.14 -20.10
CA VAL A 1025 -12.23 0.96 -19.54
C VAL A 1025 -11.91 0.66 -18.08
N ASN A 1026 -10.99 1.40 -17.47
CA ASN A 1026 -10.74 1.28 -16.03
C ASN A 1026 -12.06 1.47 -15.26
N SER A 1027 -12.31 0.59 -14.28
CA SER A 1027 -13.57 0.55 -13.54
C SER A 1027 -13.31 0.14 -12.09
N THR A 1028 -13.98 0.79 -11.15
CA THR A 1028 -14.09 0.29 -9.78
C THR A 1028 -15.27 -0.67 -9.75
N VAL A 1029 -15.06 -1.88 -9.23
CA VAL A 1029 -16.07 -2.93 -9.16
C VAL A 1029 -16.32 -3.27 -7.72
N ASP A 1030 -17.56 -3.07 -7.29
CA ASP A 1030 -18.09 -3.62 -6.05
C ASP A 1030 -18.27 -5.14 -6.25
N LEU A 1031 -17.61 -5.93 -5.40
CA LEU A 1031 -17.75 -7.38 -5.37
C LEU A 1031 -18.39 -7.78 -4.04
N SER A 1032 -19.52 -8.49 -4.13
CA SER A 1032 -20.22 -9.05 -2.99
C SER A 1032 -20.45 -10.55 -3.12
N ALA A 1033 -20.51 -11.25 -1.99
CA ALA A 1033 -20.93 -12.64 -1.96
C ALA A 1033 -21.78 -12.95 -0.73
N ASN A 1034 -22.76 -13.84 -0.90
CA ASN A 1034 -23.79 -14.14 0.10
C ASN A 1034 -24.11 -15.64 0.11
N ALA A 1035 -23.92 -16.31 1.23
CA ALA A 1035 -24.17 -17.75 1.41
C ALA A 1035 -24.70 -17.99 2.84
N ASP A 1036 -25.41 -19.09 3.05
CA ASP A 1036 -25.73 -19.55 4.40
C ASP A 1036 -24.79 -20.71 4.71
N LEU A 1037 -23.95 -20.56 5.73
CA LEU A 1037 -22.89 -21.50 6.06
C LEU A 1037 -23.18 -22.24 7.36
N TRP A 1038 -22.80 -23.51 7.42
CA TRP A 1038 -22.90 -24.33 8.63
C TRP A 1038 -21.95 -25.53 8.60
N THR A 1039 -21.73 -26.13 9.77
CA THR A 1039 -21.03 -27.40 9.97
C THR A 1039 -21.93 -28.40 10.70
N GLY A 1040 -21.62 -29.69 10.54
CA GLY A 1040 -22.24 -30.80 11.25
C GLY A 1040 -21.63 -31.07 12.63
N SER A 1041 -20.49 -30.44 12.93
CA SER A 1041 -19.70 -30.65 14.17
C SER A 1041 -19.48 -29.31 14.88
N ALA A 1042 -19.81 -29.25 16.17
CA ALA A 1042 -19.81 -28.00 16.93
C ALA A 1042 -18.39 -27.52 17.27
N GLY A 1043 -18.14 -26.21 17.14
CA GLY A 1043 -16.85 -25.58 17.45
C GLY A 1043 -15.95 -25.35 16.23
N TYR A 1044 -16.49 -25.55 15.02
CA TYR A 1044 -15.83 -25.20 13.76
C TYR A 1044 -16.60 -24.07 13.08
N ASN A 1045 -15.89 -23.05 12.61
CA ASN A 1045 -16.48 -21.90 11.92
C ASN A 1045 -16.13 -21.98 10.43
N GLN A 1046 -16.90 -21.30 9.58
CA GLN A 1046 -16.83 -21.40 8.12
C GLN A 1046 -16.42 -20.06 7.53
N ASP A 1047 -15.31 -20.05 6.79
CA ASP A 1047 -14.81 -18.84 6.14
C ASP A 1047 -15.36 -18.75 4.72
N ILE A 1048 -15.88 -17.58 4.35
CA ILE A 1048 -16.28 -17.24 2.98
C ILE A 1048 -15.33 -16.20 2.42
N GLY A 1049 -14.97 -16.30 1.14
CA GLY A 1049 -14.01 -15.38 0.52
C GLY A 1049 -14.25 -15.16 -0.96
N ILE A 1050 -14.05 -13.93 -1.42
CA ILE A 1050 -14.09 -13.60 -2.86
C ILE A 1050 -12.68 -13.70 -3.42
N TRP A 1051 -12.48 -14.57 -4.41
CA TRP A 1051 -11.21 -14.76 -5.10
C TRP A 1051 -11.23 -14.11 -6.48
N VAL A 1052 -10.16 -13.39 -6.84
CA VAL A 1052 -10.02 -12.71 -8.13
C VAL A 1052 -8.71 -13.13 -8.79
N SER A 1053 -8.71 -13.39 -10.10
CA SER A 1053 -7.52 -13.56 -10.94
C SER A 1053 -7.61 -12.80 -12.26
N GLY A 1054 -6.49 -12.71 -12.98
CA GLY A 1054 -6.35 -11.87 -14.17
C GLY A 1054 -5.85 -10.47 -13.85
N GLY A 1055 -5.22 -9.81 -14.82
CA GLY A 1055 -4.61 -8.48 -14.67
C GLY A 1055 -3.72 -8.36 -13.43
N THR A 1056 -3.98 -7.32 -12.64
CA THR A 1056 -3.35 -7.00 -11.35
C THR A 1056 -3.45 -8.08 -10.26
N PHE A 1057 -4.28 -9.11 -10.44
CA PHE A 1057 -4.43 -10.24 -9.52
C PHE A 1057 -3.69 -11.50 -9.99
N GLY A 1058 -3.09 -11.49 -11.18
CA GLY A 1058 -2.22 -12.56 -11.68
C GLY A 1058 -2.90 -13.94 -11.72
N SER A 1059 -2.25 -14.94 -11.12
CA SER A 1059 -2.77 -16.30 -10.93
C SER A 1059 -4.01 -16.35 -10.02
N GLY A 1060 -4.13 -15.42 -9.09
CA GLY A 1060 -5.34 -15.12 -8.33
C GLY A 1060 -5.22 -15.28 -6.81
N ARG A 1061 -5.91 -14.41 -6.08
CA ARG A 1061 -5.94 -14.37 -4.61
C ARG A 1061 -7.33 -14.07 -4.06
N VAL A 1062 -7.59 -14.45 -2.81
CA VAL A 1062 -8.73 -13.95 -2.04
C VAL A 1062 -8.50 -12.46 -1.76
N VAL A 1063 -9.50 -11.61 -2.04
CA VAL A 1063 -9.42 -10.14 -1.93
C VAL A 1063 -10.26 -9.57 -0.77
N THR A 1064 -11.19 -10.37 -0.25
CA THR A 1064 -11.95 -10.11 0.98
C THR A 1064 -12.50 -11.44 1.50
N TRP A 1065 -12.67 -11.56 2.81
CA TRP A 1065 -13.18 -12.77 3.45
C TRP A 1065 -13.80 -12.47 4.82
N GLY A 1066 -14.54 -13.42 5.38
CA GLY A 1066 -15.13 -13.33 6.72
C GLY A 1066 -15.57 -14.70 7.26
N GLU A 1067 -15.66 -14.81 8.58
CA GLU A 1067 -15.92 -16.04 9.35
C GLU A 1067 -17.37 -16.09 9.87
N SER A 1068 -18.08 -17.19 9.64
CA SER A 1068 -19.50 -17.35 9.99
C SER A 1068 -19.83 -18.77 10.46
N GLY A 1069 -20.80 -18.92 11.37
CA GLY A 1069 -20.91 -20.13 12.20
C GLY A 1069 -19.74 -20.23 13.20
N GLY A 1070 -19.62 -21.24 14.05
CA GLY A 1070 -20.43 -22.44 14.21
C GLY A 1070 -20.21 -23.09 15.59
N SER A 1071 -20.61 -22.42 16.67
CA SER A 1071 -20.59 -22.99 18.04
C SER A 1071 -21.58 -24.14 18.27
N ALA A 1072 -22.39 -24.49 17.27
CA ALA A 1072 -23.26 -25.66 17.27
C ALA A 1072 -23.45 -26.27 15.87
N THR A 1073 -23.89 -27.52 15.86
CA THR A 1073 -24.16 -28.33 14.66
C THR A 1073 -25.44 -27.91 13.95
N ASN A 1074 -25.47 -27.96 12.61
CA ASN A 1074 -26.68 -27.80 11.79
C ASN A 1074 -27.39 -26.44 12.00
N SER A 1075 -26.61 -25.36 12.13
CA SER A 1075 -27.10 -23.99 12.34
C SER A 1075 -26.68 -23.07 11.19
N PRO A 1076 -27.38 -23.08 10.03
CA PRO A 1076 -27.12 -22.18 8.92
C PRO A 1076 -27.12 -20.72 9.34
N ASN A 1077 -26.06 -20.00 8.97
CA ASN A 1077 -25.87 -18.60 9.33
C ASN A 1077 -25.52 -17.73 8.10
N ALA A 1078 -26.10 -16.54 8.02
CA ALA A 1078 -26.16 -15.72 6.82
C ALA A 1078 -24.87 -14.91 6.56
N ALA A 1079 -23.83 -15.59 6.06
CA ALA A 1079 -22.57 -14.96 5.69
C ALA A 1079 -22.72 -13.96 4.53
N TYR A 1080 -22.14 -12.77 4.69
CA TYR A 1080 -21.98 -11.78 3.62
C TYR A 1080 -20.59 -11.13 3.66
N VAL A 1081 -19.90 -11.10 2.53
CA VAL A 1081 -18.60 -10.43 2.36
C VAL A 1081 -18.63 -9.49 1.17
N HIS A 1082 -17.81 -8.45 1.26
CA HIS A 1082 -17.86 -7.27 0.40
C HIS A 1082 -16.47 -6.65 0.24
N THR A 1083 -16.17 -6.08 -0.93
CA THR A 1083 -15.00 -5.22 -1.16
C THR A 1083 -15.12 -4.47 -2.49
N LEU A 1084 -14.29 -3.43 -2.66
CA LEU A 1084 -14.09 -2.77 -3.96
C LEU A 1084 -12.77 -3.23 -4.57
N VAL A 1085 -12.78 -3.56 -5.86
CA VAL A 1085 -11.56 -3.81 -6.65
C VAL A 1085 -11.48 -2.88 -7.85
N ASN A 1086 -10.28 -2.39 -8.15
CA ASN A 1086 -10.04 -1.62 -9.37
C ASN A 1086 -9.57 -2.55 -10.49
N LEU A 1087 -10.35 -2.62 -11.56
CA LEU A 1087 -10.08 -3.45 -12.74
C LEU A 1087 -9.60 -2.57 -13.91
N ILE A 1088 -8.53 -3.00 -14.59
CA ILE A 1088 -7.95 -2.31 -15.75
C ILE A 1088 -8.77 -2.64 -17.00
N GLY A 1089 -9.05 -1.62 -17.80
CA GLY A 1089 -9.78 -1.75 -19.06
C GLY A 1089 -9.11 -2.71 -20.06
N GLY A 1090 -9.92 -3.38 -20.87
CA GLY A 1090 -9.47 -4.35 -21.89
C GLY A 1090 -8.94 -5.68 -21.33
N THR A 1091 -8.80 -5.79 -20.01
CA THR A 1091 -8.32 -7.01 -19.33
C THR A 1091 -9.51 -7.88 -18.91
N THR A 1092 -9.34 -9.21 -18.97
CA THR A 1092 -10.36 -10.16 -18.50
C THR A 1092 -9.96 -10.76 -17.15
N TYR A 1093 -10.90 -10.72 -16.21
CA TYR A 1093 -10.75 -11.19 -14.84
C TYR A 1093 -11.70 -12.35 -14.55
N SER A 1094 -11.27 -13.28 -13.71
CA SER A 1094 -12.11 -14.35 -13.15
C SER A 1094 -12.35 -14.06 -11.68
N VAL A 1095 -13.61 -13.91 -11.27
CA VAL A 1095 -14.01 -13.79 -9.87
C VAL A 1095 -14.72 -15.08 -9.46
N LYS A 1096 -14.38 -15.66 -8.31
CA LYS A 1096 -14.96 -16.91 -7.80
C LYS A 1096 -15.34 -16.78 -6.34
N LEU A 1097 -16.41 -17.46 -5.94
CA LEU A 1097 -16.70 -17.65 -4.52
C LEU A 1097 -15.91 -18.84 -3.96
N GLN A 1098 -15.16 -18.59 -2.89
CA GLN A 1098 -14.34 -19.57 -2.19
C GLN A 1098 -14.73 -19.70 -0.72
N TRP A 1099 -14.35 -20.83 -0.13
CA TRP A 1099 -14.60 -21.19 1.25
C TRP A 1099 -13.59 -22.18 1.82
N LYS A 1100 -13.52 -22.24 3.15
CA LYS A 1100 -12.81 -23.26 3.95
C LYS A 1100 -13.37 -23.27 5.38
N ALA A 1101 -12.94 -24.20 6.23
CA ALA A 1101 -13.14 -24.07 7.67
C ALA A 1101 -12.10 -23.10 8.28
N ASN A 1102 -12.39 -22.51 9.44
CA ASN A 1102 -11.47 -21.63 10.17
C ASN A 1102 -10.26 -22.39 10.76
N THR A 1103 -10.45 -23.69 11.04
CA THR A 1103 -9.48 -24.64 11.59
C THR A 1103 -9.64 -25.99 10.88
N SER A 1104 -8.83 -27.00 11.19
CA SER A 1104 -8.96 -28.31 10.52
C SER A 1104 -10.21 -29.05 11.02
N ASP A 1105 -11.29 -29.00 10.23
CA ASP A 1105 -12.55 -29.71 10.45
C ASP A 1105 -12.45 -31.12 9.83
N PRO A 1106 -12.47 -32.20 10.66
CA PRO A 1106 -12.38 -33.57 10.18
C PRO A 1106 -13.67 -34.06 9.50
N ASP A 1107 -14.80 -33.35 9.69
CA ASP A 1107 -16.11 -33.72 9.18
C ASP A 1107 -16.41 -32.97 7.88
N THR A 1108 -17.31 -32.00 7.87
CA THR A 1108 -17.82 -31.34 6.66
C THR A 1108 -18.46 -29.99 6.98
N ILE A 1109 -18.25 -29.02 6.09
CA ILE A 1109 -18.95 -27.75 6.06
C ILE A 1109 -19.88 -27.67 4.85
N TRP A 1110 -20.98 -26.92 4.97
CA TRP A 1110 -22.07 -26.81 4.01
C TRP A 1110 -22.39 -25.37 3.65
N ALA A 1111 -22.76 -25.13 2.39
CA ALA A 1111 -23.27 -23.86 1.90
C ALA A 1111 -24.64 -24.05 1.26
N GLY A 1112 -25.63 -23.27 1.70
CA GLY A 1112 -27.03 -23.39 1.30
C GLY A 1112 -27.88 -24.06 2.38
N ALA A 1113 -28.92 -23.36 2.81
CA ALA A 1113 -29.86 -23.72 3.86
C ALA A 1113 -31.20 -24.22 3.29
N GLY A 1114 -32.08 -24.78 4.14
CA GLY A 1114 -33.34 -25.40 3.71
C GLY A 1114 -33.19 -26.88 3.29
N PRO A 1115 -33.88 -27.36 2.23
CA PRO A 1115 -34.43 -26.58 1.11
C PRO A 1115 -35.87 -26.08 1.32
N ILE A 1116 -36.26 -25.08 0.53
CA ILE A 1116 -37.65 -24.67 0.33
C ILE A 1116 -38.12 -25.24 -1.01
N GLY A 1117 -38.98 -26.25 -0.96
CA GLY A 1117 -39.45 -26.95 -2.16
C GLY A 1117 -38.35 -27.83 -2.77
N ALA A 1118 -37.73 -27.35 -3.86
CA ALA A 1118 -36.61 -28.01 -4.53
C ALA A 1118 -35.28 -27.24 -4.45
N ASP A 1119 -35.31 -26.02 -3.89
CA ASP A 1119 -34.21 -25.06 -3.92
C ASP A 1119 -33.69 -24.79 -2.50
N PHE A 1120 -32.37 -24.79 -2.34
CA PHE A 1120 -31.72 -24.28 -1.13
C PHE A 1120 -31.61 -22.75 -1.18
N SER A 1121 -31.28 -22.12 -0.05
CA SER A 1121 -31.07 -20.68 0.01
C SER A 1121 -29.99 -20.25 -1.02
N PRO A 1122 -30.24 -19.20 -1.83
CA PRO A 1122 -29.32 -18.87 -2.92
C PRO A 1122 -27.92 -18.52 -2.41
N THR A 1123 -26.91 -19.27 -2.86
CA THR A 1123 -25.52 -18.83 -2.83
C THR A 1123 -25.29 -17.92 -4.03
N ARG A 1124 -24.76 -16.71 -3.81
CA ARG A 1124 -24.56 -15.71 -4.87
C ARG A 1124 -23.19 -15.03 -4.78
N LEU A 1125 -22.65 -14.69 -5.94
CA LEU A 1125 -21.53 -13.79 -6.16
C LEU A 1125 -22.01 -12.69 -7.12
N THR A 1126 -21.85 -11.42 -6.74
CA THR A 1126 -22.30 -10.24 -7.52
C THR A 1126 -21.12 -9.34 -7.84
N ALA A 1127 -21.18 -8.69 -9.01
CA ALA A 1127 -20.28 -7.61 -9.40
C ALA A 1127 -21.09 -6.40 -9.91
N VAL A 1128 -20.89 -5.24 -9.29
CA VAL A 1128 -21.41 -3.94 -9.76
C VAL A 1128 -20.22 -3.12 -10.27
N SER A 1129 -20.05 -3.09 -11.58
CA SER A 1129 -18.94 -2.39 -12.23
C SER A 1129 -19.34 -0.95 -12.54
N MET A 1130 -18.66 -0.01 -11.89
CA MET A 1130 -18.83 1.43 -12.02
C MET A 1130 -17.66 2.01 -12.81
N VAL A 1131 -17.96 2.68 -13.93
CA VAL A 1131 -16.94 3.33 -14.76
C VAL A 1131 -16.41 4.56 -14.02
N THR A 1132 -15.14 4.50 -13.62
CA THR A 1132 -14.41 5.70 -13.19
C THR A 1132 -14.26 6.63 -14.39
N GLY A 1133 -14.52 7.93 -14.20
CA GLY A 1133 -14.21 8.95 -15.19
C GLY A 1133 -12.71 8.96 -15.54
N PRO A 1134 -12.33 9.44 -16.73
CA PRO A 1134 -10.94 9.60 -17.14
C PRO A 1134 -10.22 10.70 -16.35
#